data_AF-A0A254NL25-F1
#
_entry.id   AF-A0A254NL25-F1
#
_cell.length_a   1.000
_cell.length_b   1.000
_cell.length_c   1.000
_cell.angle_alpha   90.00
_cell.angle_beta   90.00
_cell.angle_gamma   90.00
#
_symmetry.space_group_name_H-M   'P 1'
#
loop_
_entity.id
_entity.type
_entity.pdbx_description
1 polymer ?
#
loop_
_entity_poly.entity_id
_entity_poly.type
_entity_poly.pdbx_seq_one_letter_code
_entity_poly.pdbx_strand_id
1 'polypeptide(L)'
;MQRLTRFIRELSQRQWLRQEELKSWDITRTVYGLPGEYKDAQPYPEGRELNPFPSKNGYTYFFRTKLALPEDWNADTAGLIFDSGGEGLLRVNGNSYQGIDDNHTYATLDLRAIGREPELEIEMFDIIPEPYDPLNEQATIKPPIKSIRSLIVLPNEPVRSLMYTVTVVRDSAVLLAESDYRRSKLVEALHAAMDAFTNLSDEEVDEGAAVSAIEERLRTRTKEIGGNNAEGQEIMVGQSHIDIAWLWPVRETVRKASRTFSSVDTLMREYPGYLYTQSQPILFEFVKNNDPELYERIKERIKEGRWELVGGMWVEPDLNIPSGESLMRQMLYGQRFYQEEFGKTSKIEWLPDTFGYCASLPQILKHGGVDYFMTTKLNWNDTNPFPYDLFHWVGIDGTPVLSYLNHGVNEHTRPKDIDEHWQSYRQKDKHDEQMLLYGHGDGGGGVTREMLEYIDRADLMVGQPGSRYGTAAEFFDGISRANPELPAWRGDLYLELHRGTYTTHAYNKRANRKAEILYREAELWNVLAAGTAGDGSDEVTEHAGYGQALESLHKGWKLILLNQFHDIIPGSAITETYATSDKEYAEVFAEGRQALNIGTEALAGRIDTRGEGTPYVVFNSQGWNRFATICIENAAGRAAYDAEGKRLAADYEEASGELFVFLPHLPALGYKTIWLRDEENEAEAANPVLPVSEDEDPEEIPGGTTVMPTPSASAAEFPDVWETTHYTVRFNELGEIVSLVDKNAGREVIQPGQAANVFQFFHDRPTEWDAWDVDPRFEQQPAGKAKLLDKKIIASGGVRDVLRFRWQLNRSTIEQDVIFYKYDRRIDFKTHVSWHEAHKLLKVAFPVDVLTEKATYEIPFGSLERATHRNTSWERAQFEVCGHRFADVSERGYGVSLMNDCKYGYDIQGSVMRLSLLRAPQWPDVQADIGEHDFTYSLYPHAGDWRSANTVQAAAALNQEIPVVRTTAHEGDLSPSMPALLYTGEHVILDTVKPAEDGSGVIVRLYESAGGRESVMLNWRQGFDRAVLSGALEEDGEEIELIEGVAVALDFKPYEIKTVKFLRA
;
A
#
# COMPACT_ATOMS: atom_id res chain seq x y z
N MET A 1 16.63 36.35 30.27
CA MET A 1 15.48 35.66 29.62
C MET A 1 14.21 36.53 29.54
N GLN A 2 13.35 36.67 30.56
CA GLN A 2 12.05 37.39 30.43
C GLN A 2 12.10 38.85 29.90
N ARG A 3 13.23 39.57 30.05
CA ARG A 3 13.43 40.89 29.38
C ARG A 3 13.59 40.72 27.86
N LEU A 4 14.44 39.80 27.44
CA LEU A 4 14.72 39.48 26.03
C LEU A 4 13.48 38.95 25.30
N THR A 5 12.64 38.13 25.95
CA THR A 5 11.35 37.71 25.37
C THR A 5 10.38 38.89 25.16
N ARG A 6 10.48 39.98 25.94
CA ARG A 6 9.73 41.22 25.65
C ARG A 6 10.37 42.04 24.53
N PHE A 7 11.70 42.02 24.41
CA PHE A 7 12.43 42.68 23.32
C PHE A 7 12.14 42.03 21.96
N ILE A 8 12.15 40.70 21.85
CA ILE A 8 11.74 39.97 20.63
C ILE A 8 10.31 40.38 20.22
N ARG A 9 9.39 40.50 21.19
CA ARG A 9 8.02 40.98 20.93
C ARG A 9 7.95 42.45 20.50
N GLU A 10 8.85 43.31 20.99
CA GLU A 10 8.93 44.70 20.53
C GLU A 10 9.45 44.78 19.09
N LEU A 11 10.49 44.02 18.74
CA LEU A 11 10.96 43.89 17.35
C LEU A 11 9.83 43.39 16.43
N SER A 12 9.10 42.35 16.86
CA SER A 12 7.92 41.82 16.15
C SER A 12 6.80 42.86 15.96
N GLN A 13 6.66 43.82 16.87
CA GLN A 13 5.70 44.94 16.75
C GLN A 13 6.20 46.07 15.85
N ARG A 14 7.52 46.20 15.66
CA ARG A 14 8.19 47.19 14.80
C ARG A 14 8.60 46.64 13.43
N GLN A 15 8.24 45.39 13.11
CA GLN A 15 8.71 44.68 11.91
C GLN A 15 8.06 45.14 10.58
N TRP A 16 7.06 46.04 10.64
CA TRP A 16 6.40 46.63 9.50
C TRP A 16 6.61 48.16 9.55
N LEU A 17 7.18 48.74 8.49
CA LEU A 17 7.28 50.20 8.34
C LEU A 17 5.88 50.81 8.23
N ARG A 18 5.03 50.22 7.37
CA ARG A 18 3.64 50.67 7.13
C ARG A 18 2.73 49.44 7.02
N GLN A 19 1.45 49.60 7.33
CA GLN A 19 0.42 48.57 7.21
C GLN A 19 -0.93 49.22 6.86
N GLU A 20 -1.68 48.60 5.95
CA GLU A 20 -3.02 49.01 5.53
C GLU A 20 -3.95 47.80 5.44
N GLU A 21 -5.25 48.00 5.65
CA GLU A 21 -6.25 46.93 5.77
C GLU A 21 -6.96 46.67 4.44
N LEU A 22 -6.69 45.51 3.83
CA LEU A 22 -7.17 45.18 2.49
C LEU A 22 -8.61 44.64 2.55
N LYS A 23 -9.58 45.55 2.46
CA LYS A 23 -11.02 45.26 2.53
C LYS A 23 -11.73 45.12 1.17
N SER A 24 -11.09 45.47 0.07
CA SER A 24 -11.70 45.60 -1.26
C SER A 24 -11.89 44.26 -2.01
N TRP A 25 -12.23 43.19 -1.30
CA TRP A 25 -12.45 41.87 -1.88
C TRP A 25 -13.86 41.73 -2.46
N ASP A 26 -13.95 41.28 -3.72
CA ASP A 26 -15.14 40.59 -4.20
C ASP A 26 -15.04 39.11 -3.83
N ILE A 27 -16.12 38.54 -3.28
CA ILE A 27 -16.08 37.22 -2.63
C ILE A 27 -17.13 36.32 -3.26
N THR A 28 -16.73 35.14 -3.70
CA THR A 28 -17.62 34.09 -4.24
C THR A 28 -17.50 32.82 -3.40
N ARG A 29 -18.62 32.30 -2.89
CA ARG A 29 -18.71 31.02 -2.16
C ARG A 29 -19.10 29.90 -3.12
N THR A 30 -18.50 28.72 -2.98
CA THR A 30 -18.77 27.53 -3.80
C THR A 30 -18.49 26.23 -3.02
N VAL A 31 -18.95 25.09 -3.51
CA VAL A 31 -18.56 23.75 -3.04
C VAL A 31 -17.54 23.18 -4.03
N TYR A 32 -16.38 22.73 -3.54
CA TYR A 32 -15.40 22.02 -4.35
C TYR A 32 -15.87 20.58 -4.61
N GLY A 33 -15.99 20.23 -5.90
CA GLY A 33 -16.38 18.91 -6.38
C GLY A 33 -15.16 18.04 -6.68
N LEU A 34 -15.05 17.57 -7.92
CA LEU A 34 -13.84 16.96 -8.47
C LEU A 34 -12.74 18.02 -8.71
N PRO A 35 -11.49 17.63 -9.01
CA PRO A 35 -10.45 18.56 -9.43
C PRO A 35 -10.91 19.49 -10.56
N GLY A 36 -10.70 20.79 -10.38
CA GLY A 36 -11.19 21.86 -11.26
C GLY A 36 -12.70 22.15 -11.23
N GLU A 37 -13.54 21.31 -10.59
CA GLU A 37 -14.99 21.51 -10.55
C GLU A 37 -15.47 22.28 -9.32
N TYR A 38 -16.06 23.46 -9.54
CA TYR A 38 -16.65 24.30 -8.50
C TYR A 38 -18.17 24.40 -8.70
N LYS A 39 -18.95 24.01 -7.68
CA LYS A 39 -20.42 23.84 -7.72
C LYS A 39 -21.12 24.89 -6.86
N ASP A 40 -22.33 25.29 -7.26
CA ASP A 40 -23.15 26.30 -6.58
C ASP A 40 -22.44 27.64 -6.29
N ALA A 41 -21.58 28.09 -7.22
CA ALA A 41 -20.83 29.34 -7.12
C ALA A 41 -21.77 30.56 -7.05
N GLN A 42 -21.68 31.32 -5.95
CA GLN A 42 -22.56 32.47 -5.66
C GLN A 42 -21.77 33.63 -5.04
N PRO A 43 -22.04 34.90 -5.40
CA PRO A 43 -21.51 36.05 -4.69
C PRO A 43 -21.86 36.01 -3.20
N TYR A 44 -20.93 36.42 -2.34
CA TYR A 44 -21.02 36.28 -0.89
C TYR A 44 -20.80 37.63 -0.18
N PRO A 45 -21.74 38.58 -0.32
CA PRO A 45 -21.60 39.93 0.23
C PRO A 45 -21.52 39.96 1.78
N GLU A 46 -22.02 38.93 2.46
CA GLU A 46 -21.99 38.79 3.92
C GLU A 46 -20.55 38.65 4.46
N GLY A 47 -19.60 38.19 3.65
CA GLY A 47 -18.19 38.06 4.03
C GLY A 47 -17.38 39.36 3.98
N ARG A 48 -17.91 40.45 3.43
CA ARG A 48 -17.13 41.66 3.07
C ARG A 48 -16.54 42.43 4.25
N GLU A 49 -17.10 42.30 5.45
CA GLU A 49 -16.56 42.96 6.65
C GLU A 49 -15.27 42.28 7.16
N LEU A 50 -14.99 41.04 6.73
CA LEU A 50 -13.91 40.15 7.18
C LEU A 50 -13.87 39.81 8.68
N ASN A 51 -14.36 40.67 9.57
CA ASN A 51 -14.44 40.44 11.01
C ASN A 51 -15.74 41.05 11.59
N PRO A 52 -16.81 40.24 11.76
CA PRO A 52 -16.87 38.79 11.56
C PRO A 52 -16.89 38.38 10.07
N PHE A 53 -16.32 37.21 9.79
CA PHE A 53 -16.54 36.46 8.55
C PHE A 53 -17.47 35.28 8.88
N PRO A 54 -18.68 35.15 8.29
CA PRO A 54 -19.69 34.18 8.75
C PRO A 54 -19.59 32.81 8.04
N SER A 55 -18.42 32.18 8.08
CA SER A 55 -18.09 30.98 7.29
C SER A 55 -18.85 29.70 7.69
N LYS A 56 -18.70 28.65 6.88
CA LYS A 56 -19.11 27.27 7.18
C LYS A 56 -18.11 26.28 6.56
N ASN A 57 -17.64 25.32 7.36
CA ASN A 57 -16.78 24.21 6.94
C ASN A 57 -17.31 23.50 5.67
N GLY A 58 -16.40 23.09 4.80
CA GLY A 58 -16.68 22.42 3.52
C GLY A 58 -16.98 23.36 2.35
N TYR A 59 -17.09 24.68 2.56
CA TYR A 59 -17.14 25.65 1.47
C TYR A 59 -15.74 26.14 1.08
N THR A 60 -15.58 26.41 -0.22
CA THR A 60 -14.46 27.19 -0.75
C THR A 60 -14.94 28.60 -1.06
N TYR A 61 -14.11 29.59 -0.74
CA TYR A 61 -14.35 31.01 -0.93
C TYR A 61 -13.24 31.59 -1.79
N PHE A 62 -13.60 32.12 -2.96
CA PHE A 62 -12.69 32.89 -3.80
C PHE A 62 -12.76 34.36 -3.42
N PHE A 63 -11.66 34.91 -2.92
CA PHE A 63 -11.48 36.34 -2.68
C PHE A 63 -10.72 36.93 -3.88
N ARG A 64 -11.27 37.97 -4.53
CA ARG A 64 -10.66 38.63 -5.70
C ARG A 64 -10.53 40.12 -5.47
N THR A 65 -9.38 40.70 -5.79
CA THR A 65 -9.21 42.15 -5.82
C THR A 65 -8.09 42.55 -6.78
N LYS A 66 -8.09 43.80 -7.24
CA LYS A 66 -6.90 44.40 -7.87
C LYS A 66 -6.20 45.22 -6.81
N LEU A 67 -4.95 44.89 -6.50
CA LEU A 67 -4.16 45.62 -5.52
C LEU A 67 -3.85 47.03 -6.05
N ALA A 68 -4.13 48.03 -5.24
CA ALA A 68 -3.68 49.40 -5.46
C ALA A 68 -2.83 49.81 -4.25
N LEU A 69 -1.52 49.92 -4.44
CA LEU A 69 -0.60 50.37 -3.39
C LEU A 69 -0.64 51.90 -3.27
N PRO A 70 -0.48 52.47 -2.05
CA PRO A 70 -0.39 53.92 -1.88
C PRO A 70 0.77 54.54 -2.68
N GLU A 71 0.58 55.76 -3.19
CA GLU A 71 1.56 56.44 -4.05
C GLU A 71 2.91 56.70 -3.35
N ASP A 72 2.91 56.82 -2.01
CA ASP A 72 4.09 57.04 -1.18
C ASP A 72 4.88 55.73 -0.89
N TRP A 73 4.30 54.56 -1.13
CA TRP A 73 4.97 53.26 -0.96
C TRP A 73 5.90 52.97 -2.14
N ASN A 74 6.98 53.73 -2.25
CA ASN A 74 7.97 53.56 -3.32
C ASN A 74 9.01 52.47 -2.98
N ALA A 75 8.55 51.22 -2.93
CA ALA A 75 9.34 50.03 -2.69
C ALA A 75 9.26 49.04 -3.87
N ASP A 76 10.29 48.19 -4.00
CA ASP A 76 10.33 47.07 -4.94
C ASP A 76 9.48 45.87 -4.47
N THR A 77 9.19 45.80 -3.16
CA THR A 77 8.48 44.69 -2.52
C THR A 77 7.39 45.20 -1.57
N ALA A 78 6.34 44.39 -1.42
CA ALA A 78 5.34 44.51 -0.37
C ALA A 78 5.07 43.14 0.25
N GLY A 79 4.37 43.09 1.37
CA GLY A 79 3.86 41.85 1.97
C GLY A 79 2.34 41.81 1.97
N LEU A 80 1.76 40.64 1.72
CA LEU A 80 0.36 40.34 2.01
C LEU A 80 0.31 39.48 3.29
N ILE A 81 -0.44 39.92 4.28
CA ILE A 81 -0.87 39.10 5.42
C ILE A 81 -2.31 38.68 5.16
N PHE A 82 -2.56 37.38 5.15
CA PHE A 82 -3.90 36.80 5.09
C PHE A 82 -3.99 35.65 6.10
N ASP A 83 -4.58 35.95 7.24
CA ASP A 83 -4.70 35.08 8.41
C ASP A 83 -6.18 34.76 8.63
N SER A 84 -6.57 33.49 8.41
CA SER A 84 -7.98 33.06 8.35
C SER A 84 -8.31 31.77 9.11
N GLY A 85 -7.34 30.89 9.37
CA GLY A 85 -7.58 29.54 9.90
C GLY A 85 -8.08 28.49 8.89
N GLY A 86 -8.06 28.82 7.59
CA GLY A 86 -8.39 27.90 6.49
C GLY A 86 -7.19 27.59 5.59
N GLU A 87 -7.35 26.67 4.64
CA GLU A 87 -6.32 26.35 3.64
C GLU A 87 -6.56 27.11 2.32
N GLY A 88 -5.61 27.97 1.95
CA GLY A 88 -5.71 28.87 0.81
C GLY A 88 -4.61 28.66 -0.23
N LEU A 89 -4.95 28.93 -1.50
CA LEU A 89 -3.97 29.17 -2.58
C LEU A 89 -4.07 30.62 -3.04
N LEU A 90 -3.01 31.40 -2.85
CA LEU A 90 -2.85 32.73 -3.44
C LEU A 90 -2.41 32.57 -4.91
N ARG A 91 -3.22 33.10 -5.82
CA ARG A 91 -2.88 33.34 -7.23
C ARG A 91 -2.62 34.82 -7.46
N VAL A 92 -1.62 35.12 -8.28
CA VAL A 92 -1.22 36.49 -8.65
C VAL A 92 -1.21 36.59 -10.16
N ASN A 93 -2.00 37.52 -10.72
CA ASN A 93 -2.26 37.66 -12.15
C ASN A 93 -2.71 36.33 -12.82
N GLY A 94 -3.40 35.47 -12.05
CA GLY A 94 -3.88 34.13 -12.46
C GLY A 94 -2.93 32.96 -12.09
N ASN A 95 -1.64 33.20 -11.97
CA ASN A 95 -0.62 32.17 -11.74
C ASN A 95 -0.51 31.78 -10.25
N SER A 96 -0.24 30.51 -9.95
CA SER A 96 -0.12 30.01 -8.58
C SER A 96 1.12 30.55 -7.89
N TYR A 97 0.93 31.27 -6.78
CA TYR A 97 1.97 32.05 -6.13
C TYR A 97 2.42 31.47 -4.78
N GLN A 98 1.53 31.30 -3.81
CA GLN A 98 1.88 30.73 -2.49
C GLN A 98 0.68 30.02 -1.86
N GLY A 99 0.91 28.96 -1.08
CA GLY A 99 -0.04 28.51 -0.07
C GLY A 99 -0.21 29.55 1.03
N ILE A 100 -1.42 29.58 1.60
CA ILE A 100 -1.81 30.46 2.72
C ILE A 100 -2.55 29.57 3.73
N ASP A 101 -1.99 29.38 4.92
CA ASP A 101 -2.54 28.48 5.95
C ASP A 101 -2.13 28.97 7.36
N ASP A 102 -2.43 28.19 8.40
CA ASP A 102 -2.08 28.50 9.80
C ASP A 102 -0.56 28.77 10.01
N ASN A 103 0.30 28.20 9.16
CA ASN A 103 1.75 28.41 9.16
C ASN A 103 2.18 29.48 8.13
N HIS A 104 1.46 29.62 7.01
CA HIS A 104 1.80 30.48 5.86
C HIS A 104 0.96 31.77 5.76
N THR A 105 0.72 32.45 6.89
CA THR A 105 -0.11 33.68 6.94
C THR A 105 0.49 34.92 6.24
N TYR A 106 1.74 34.88 5.79
CA TYR A 106 2.44 35.98 5.10
C TYR A 106 3.08 35.53 3.77
N ALA A 107 2.89 36.34 2.72
CA ALA A 107 3.51 36.16 1.40
C ALA A 107 4.21 37.46 0.92
N THR A 108 5.43 37.35 0.40
CA THR A 108 6.16 38.49 -0.19
C THR A 108 5.76 38.70 -1.64
N LEU A 109 5.41 39.93 -2.00
CA LEU A 109 5.05 40.36 -3.36
C LEU A 109 6.22 41.14 -3.98
N ASP A 110 6.94 40.54 -4.94
CA ASP A 110 7.97 41.28 -5.73
C ASP A 110 7.29 42.06 -6.86
N LEU A 111 7.14 43.37 -6.63
CA LEU A 111 6.41 44.29 -7.49
C LEU A 111 7.15 44.57 -8.82
N ARG A 112 8.42 44.18 -8.92
CA ARG A 112 9.19 44.22 -10.19
C ARG A 112 8.83 43.05 -11.09
N ALA A 113 8.48 41.90 -10.50
CA ALA A 113 8.08 40.70 -11.22
C ALA A 113 6.57 40.70 -11.55
N ILE A 114 5.72 41.06 -10.58
CA ILE A 114 4.25 40.97 -10.71
C ILE A 114 3.57 42.29 -11.13
N GLY A 115 4.33 43.40 -11.13
CA GLY A 115 3.82 44.76 -11.31
C GLY A 115 3.37 45.43 -10.00
N ARG A 116 3.09 46.74 -10.06
CA ARG A 116 2.64 47.55 -8.90
C ARG A 116 1.11 47.57 -8.69
N GLU A 117 0.34 47.05 -9.64
CA GLU A 117 -1.12 46.87 -9.54
C GLU A 117 -1.53 45.42 -9.91
N PRO A 118 -1.05 44.38 -9.20
CA PRO A 118 -1.38 42.99 -9.52
C PRO A 118 -2.84 42.66 -9.22
N GLU A 119 -3.39 41.71 -9.97
CA GLU A 119 -4.65 41.04 -9.62
C GLU A 119 -4.35 39.92 -8.63
N LEU A 120 -5.04 39.93 -7.49
CA LEU A 120 -4.90 38.94 -6.42
C LEU A 120 -6.18 38.10 -6.35
N GLU A 121 -6.03 36.78 -6.38
CA GLU A 121 -7.09 35.82 -6.07
C GLU A 121 -6.62 34.89 -4.95
N ILE A 122 -7.48 34.60 -3.97
CA ILE A 122 -7.24 33.58 -2.96
C ILE A 122 -8.37 32.56 -3.02
N GLU A 123 -8.05 31.32 -3.37
CA GLU A 123 -8.96 30.18 -3.23
C GLU A 123 -8.82 29.61 -1.80
N MET A 124 -9.69 30.03 -0.88
CA MET A 124 -9.65 29.63 0.54
C MET A 124 -10.70 28.57 0.87
N PHE A 125 -10.27 27.42 1.36
CA PHE A 125 -11.14 26.36 1.87
C PHE A 125 -11.35 26.49 3.39
N ASP A 126 -12.60 26.52 3.84
CA ASP A 126 -12.95 26.35 5.25
C ASP A 126 -12.92 24.85 5.57
N ILE A 127 -11.88 24.43 6.29
CA ILE A 127 -11.49 23.03 6.48
C ILE A 127 -12.65 22.23 7.11
N ILE A 128 -12.92 21.03 6.60
CA ILE A 128 -13.86 20.10 7.26
C ILE A 128 -13.16 19.56 8.52
N PRO A 129 -13.74 19.71 9.72
CA PRO A 129 -13.13 19.18 10.93
C PRO A 129 -13.10 17.65 10.87
N GLU A 130 -12.07 17.07 11.48
CA GLU A 130 -11.88 15.63 11.55
C GLU A 130 -13.11 14.92 12.15
N PRO A 131 -13.40 13.66 11.76
CA PRO A 131 -14.42 12.86 12.43
C PRO A 131 -14.13 12.78 13.93
N TYR A 132 -15.17 12.82 14.75
CA TYR A 132 -15.04 12.58 16.20
C TYR A 132 -14.86 11.09 16.46
N ASP A 133 -13.81 10.73 17.19
CA ASP A 133 -13.59 9.38 17.71
C ASP A 133 -14.51 9.15 18.94
N PRO A 134 -15.53 8.28 18.84
CA PRO A 134 -16.47 8.03 19.93
C PRO A 134 -15.94 7.06 21.00
N LEU A 135 -14.80 6.42 20.75
CA LEU A 135 -14.14 5.49 21.66
C LEU A 135 -13.15 6.22 22.57
N ASN A 136 -12.35 7.13 21.99
CA ASN A 136 -11.24 7.81 22.65
C ASN A 136 -11.54 9.29 23.02
N GLU A 137 -12.75 9.77 22.71
CA GLU A 137 -13.23 11.16 22.90
C GLU A 137 -12.39 12.23 22.16
N GLN A 138 -11.67 11.82 21.10
CA GLN A 138 -10.78 12.67 20.30
C GLN A 138 -11.53 13.39 19.17
N ALA A 139 -11.31 14.71 19.03
CA ALA A 139 -11.66 15.48 17.83
C ALA A 139 -10.83 16.76 17.72
N THR A 140 -10.26 17.00 16.55
CA THR A 140 -9.72 18.32 16.18
C THR A 140 -10.86 19.26 15.85
N ILE A 141 -11.32 20.01 16.86
CA ILE A 141 -12.38 21.01 16.70
C ILE A 141 -11.81 22.24 15.95
N LYS A 142 -11.77 22.18 14.61
CA LYS A 142 -11.68 23.38 13.75
C LYS A 142 -13.09 23.96 13.55
N PRO A 143 -13.50 25.00 14.31
CA PRO A 143 -14.78 25.67 14.05
C PRO A 143 -14.74 26.40 12.70
N PRO A 144 -15.89 26.72 12.09
CA PRO A 144 -15.91 27.57 10.89
C PRO A 144 -15.16 28.87 11.12
N ILE A 145 -14.49 29.36 10.07
CA ILE A 145 -13.74 30.62 10.08
C ILE A 145 -14.65 31.77 10.53
N LYS A 146 -14.23 32.52 11.56
CA LYS A 146 -15.04 33.59 12.20
C LYS A 146 -14.55 35.00 11.92
N SER A 147 -13.30 35.13 11.51
CA SER A 147 -12.63 36.41 11.26
C SER A 147 -11.42 36.16 10.38
N ILE A 148 -11.21 37.05 9.40
CA ILE A 148 -10.05 37.04 8.51
C ILE A 148 -9.30 38.36 8.71
N ARG A 149 -8.00 38.28 8.94
CA ARG A 149 -7.09 39.42 8.99
C ARG A 149 -6.40 39.56 7.64
N SER A 150 -6.85 40.53 6.83
CA SER A 150 -6.26 40.86 5.54
C SER A 150 -5.56 42.21 5.60
N LEU A 151 -4.23 42.23 5.52
CA LEU A 151 -3.40 43.43 5.52
C LEU A 151 -2.42 43.42 4.35
N ILE A 152 -2.14 44.59 3.80
CA ILE A 152 -0.94 44.84 3.00
C ILE A 152 0.06 45.57 3.89
N VAL A 153 1.34 45.14 3.86
CA VAL A 153 2.40 45.66 4.73
C VAL A 153 3.65 46.02 3.94
N LEU A 154 4.40 47.01 4.43
CA LEU A 154 5.74 47.33 3.97
C LEU A 154 6.74 46.82 5.02
N PRO A 155 7.54 45.78 4.73
CA PRO A 155 8.45 45.19 5.72
C PRO A 155 9.58 46.11 6.18
N ASN A 156 9.93 46.04 7.46
CA ASN A 156 11.19 46.55 8.00
C ASN A 156 12.19 45.39 8.12
N GLU A 157 12.85 45.05 7.00
CA GLU A 157 13.76 43.89 6.96
C GLU A 157 14.92 43.95 7.97
N PRO A 158 15.57 45.10 8.24
CA PRO A 158 16.54 45.21 9.33
C PRO A 158 15.98 44.83 10.72
N VAL A 159 14.73 45.19 11.02
CA VAL A 159 14.08 44.79 12.28
C VAL A 159 13.69 43.30 12.27
N ARG A 160 13.20 42.76 11.14
CA ARG A 160 12.91 41.32 10.96
C ARG A 160 14.16 40.47 11.16
N SER A 161 15.26 40.82 10.49
CA SER A 161 16.53 40.08 10.60
C SER A 161 17.11 40.14 12.01
N LEU A 162 17.07 41.30 12.68
CA LEU A 162 17.46 41.41 14.09
C LEU A 162 16.55 40.59 15.00
N MET A 163 15.24 40.50 14.74
CA MET A 163 14.30 39.68 15.52
C MET A 163 14.68 38.19 15.48
N TYR A 164 14.94 37.63 14.30
CA TYR A 164 15.35 36.24 14.17
C TYR A 164 16.74 36.00 14.82
N THR A 165 17.70 36.91 14.63
CA THR A 165 19.03 36.83 15.27
C THR A 165 18.97 36.89 16.80
N VAL A 166 18.17 37.79 17.37
CA VAL A 166 17.96 37.87 18.83
C VAL A 166 17.25 36.62 19.36
N THR A 167 16.35 36.02 18.57
CA THR A 167 15.63 34.79 18.95
C THR A 167 16.56 33.59 19.01
N VAL A 168 17.29 33.28 17.93
CA VAL A 168 18.25 32.15 17.86
C VAL A 168 19.28 32.23 18.98
N VAL A 169 19.91 33.40 19.16
CA VAL A 169 20.95 33.58 20.19
C VAL A 169 20.37 33.51 21.61
N ARG A 170 19.12 33.95 21.83
CA ARG A 170 18.42 33.81 23.11
C ARG A 170 18.08 32.35 23.42
N ASP A 171 17.61 31.60 22.43
CA ASP A 171 17.13 30.23 22.63
C ASP A 171 18.29 29.25 22.86
N SER A 172 19.37 29.37 22.06
CA SER A 172 20.63 28.65 22.28
C SER A 172 21.18 28.91 23.70
N ALA A 173 21.15 30.17 24.16
CA ALA A 173 21.56 30.56 25.50
C ALA A 173 20.63 30.09 26.65
N VAL A 174 19.46 29.51 26.35
CA VAL A 174 18.59 28.86 27.35
C VAL A 174 18.95 27.39 27.57
N LEU A 175 19.40 26.69 26.52
CA LEU A 175 19.76 25.27 26.53
C LEU A 175 21.06 25.02 27.32
N LEU A 176 22.05 25.88 27.11
CA LEU A 176 23.30 25.87 27.88
C LEU A 176 23.04 25.91 29.40
N ALA A 177 23.78 25.11 30.18
CA ALA A 177 23.66 25.05 31.63
C ALA A 177 23.89 26.42 32.32
N GLU A 178 23.24 26.68 33.46
CA GLU A 178 23.32 27.98 34.15
C GLU A 178 24.75 28.37 34.59
N SER A 179 25.62 27.38 34.78
CA SER A 179 27.04 27.54 35.11
C SER A 179 27.94 27.76 33.89
N ASP A 180 27.43 27.70 32.66
CA ASP A 180 28.22 27.89 31.44
C ASP A 180 28.60 29.37 31.25
N TYR A 181 29.90 29.60 31.03
CA TYR A 181 30.45 30.92 30.73
C TYR A 181 29.91 31.49 29.41
N ARG A 182 29.69 30.63 28.40
CA ARG A 182 29.10 30.98 27.10
C ARG A 182 27.71 31.58 27.30
N ARG A 183 26.82 30.90 28.03
CA ARG A 183 25.46 31.39 28.39
C ARG A 183 25.51 32.79 29.02
N SER A 184 26.42 33.00 29.96
CA SER A 184 26.61 34.30 30.61
C SER A 184 26.99 35.40 29.61
N LYS A 185 27.87 35.10 28.65
CA LYS A 185 28.30 36.04 27.61
C LYS A 185 27.29 36.27 26.49
N LEU A 186 26.52 35.25 26.09
CA LEU A 186 25.41 35.42 25.14
C LEU A 186 24.34 36.34 25.74
N VAL A 187 24.00 36.18 27.02
CA VAL A 187 23.07 37.07 27.73
C VAL A 187 23.62 38.50 27.87
N GLU A 188 24.94 38.69 28.02
CA GLU A 188 25.59 40.00 27.99
C GLU A 188 25.49 40.66 26.60
N ALA A 189 25.74 39.91 25.52
CA ALA A 189 25.61 40.40 24.14
C ALA A 189 24.16 40.74 23.77
N LEU A 190 23.20 39.90 24.16
CA LEU A 190 21.77 40.10 23.94
C LEU A 190 21.23 41.33 24.68
N HIS A 191 21.65 41.57 25.93
CA HIS A 191 21.31 42.81 26.62
C HIS A 191 21.96 44.03 25.96
N ALA A 192 23.21 43.94 25.49
CA ALA A 192 23.85 45.05 24.77
C ALA A 192 23.14 45.37 23.43
N ALA A 193 22.58 44.38 22.74
CA ALA A 193 21.75 44.59 21.54
C ALA A 193 20.39 45.22 21.88
N MET A 194 19.72 44.74 22.93
CA MET A 194 18.47 45.31 23.46
C MET A 194 18.66 46.78 23.88
N ASP A 195 19.66 47.05 24.71
CA ASP A 195 19.95 48.39 25.21
C ASP A 195 20.34 49.33 24.05
N ALA A 196 21.07 48.85 23.03
CA ALA A 196 21.36 49.65 21.84
C ALA A 196 20.11 49.97 21.01
N PHE A 197 19.20 49.00 20.81
CA PHE A 197 17.98 49.20 20.05
C PHE A 197 17.01 50.16 20.76
N THR A 198 16.80 49.99 22.07
CA THR A 198 15.89 50.84 22.85
C THR A 198 16.37 52.29 23.06
N ASN A 199 17.57 52.63 22.57
CA ASN A 199 18.09 54.00 22.53
C ASN A 199 18.00 54.64 21.13
N LEU A 200 17.54 53.91 20.10
CA LEU A 200 17.27 54.50 18.78
C LEU A 200 15.98 55.32 18.80
N SER A 201 15.94 56.38 17.99
CA SER A 201 14.70 57.04 17.60
C SER A 201 13.90 56.19 16.60
N ASP A 202 12.60 56.44 16.48
CA ASP A 202 11.75 55.72 15.52
C ASP A 202 12.18 56.00 14.06
N GLU A 203 12.80 57.15 13.78
CA GLU A 203 13.39 57.50 12.47
C GLU A 203 14.63 56.63 12.15
N GLU A 204 15.53 56.40 13.11
CA GLU A 204 16.67 55.47 12.95
C GLU A 204 16.25 54.00 12.84
N VAL A 205 15.05 53.65 13.32
CA VAL A 205 14.45 52.31 13.17
C VAL A 205 13.78 52.17 11.79
N ASP A 206 13.08 53.20 11.30
CA ASP A 206 12.52 53.22 9.94
C ASP A 206 13.64 53.26 8.86
N GLU A 207 14.76 53.97 9.09
CA GLU A 207 15.95 53.94 8.22
C GLU A 207 16.70 52.60 8.26
N GLY A 208 16.59 51.84 9.36
CA GLY A 208 17.10 50.48 9.51
C GLY A 208 18.62 50.30 9.57
N ALA A 209 19.42 51.23 9.04
CA ALA A 209 20.89 51.12 9.00
C ALA A 209 21.53 50.97 10.40
N ALA A 210 20.98 51.67 11.41
CA ALA A 210 21.40 51.52 12.80
C ALA A 210 21.03 50.13 13.38
N VAL A 211 19.90 49.57 12.96
CA VAL A 211 19.40 48.24 13.35
C VAL A 211 20.28 47.13 12.78
N SER A 212 20.64 47.19 11.49
CA SER A 212 21.60 46.27 10.87
C SER A 212 22.97 46.32 11.57
N ALA A 213 23.42 47.52 11.97
CA ALA A 213 24.67 47.67 12.71
C ALA A 213 24.59 47.11 14.16
N ILE A 214 23.40 47.04 14.78
CA ILE A 214 23.19 46.32 16.05
C ILE A 214 23.29 44.81 15.81
N GLU A 215 22.65 44.31 14.76
CA GLU A 215 22.66 42.87 14.44
C GLU A 215 24.07 42.36 14.16
N GLU A 216 24.85 43.05 13.32
CA GLU A 216 26.21 42.62 12.98
C GLU A 216 27.12 42.56 14.22
N ARG A 217 26.97 43.49 15.16
CA ARG A 217 27.70 43.45 16.45
C ARG A 217 27.26 42.27 17.32
N LEU A 218 26.00 41.85 17.25
CA LEU A 218 25.49 40.67 17.96
C LEU A 218 25.98 39.37 17.30
N ARG A 219 25.95 39.27 15.96
CA ARG A 219 26.49 38.13 15.19
C ARG A 219 27.98 37.95 15.45
N THR A 220 28.79 39.00 15.26
CA THR A 220 30.23 38.99 15.52
C THR A 220 30.53 38.50 16.94
N ARG A 221 29.91 39.10 17.98
CA ARG A 221 30.14 38.70 19.37
C ARG A 221 29.69 37.27 19.67
N THR A 222 28.61 36.80 19.08
CA THR A 222 28.14 35.42 19.28
C THR A 222 29.15 34.41 18.74
N LYS A 223 29.71 34.68 17.54
CA LYS A 223 30.77 33.86 16.94
C LYS A 223 32.06 33.88 17.77
N GLU A 224 32.44 35.04 18.32
CA GLU A 224 33.55 35.16 19.28
C GLU A 224 33.35 34.33 20.58
N ILE A 225 32.10 34.09 20.99
CA ILE A 225 31.76 33.31 22.20
C ILE A 225 31.73 31.79 21.93
N GLY A 226 31.31 31.37 20.73
CA GLY A 226 31.06 29.95 20.41
C GLY A 226 32.07 29.25 19.49
N GLY A 227 32.95 30.00 18.82
CA GLY A 227 33.73 29.59 17.65
C GLY A 227 34.12 28.11 17.54
N ASN A 228 33.60 27.44 16.51
CA ASN A 228 33.93 26.09 16.03
C ASN A 228 33.77 24.92 17.03
N ASN A 229 33.02 25.07 18.12
CA ASN A 229 32.71 23.96 19.04
C ASN A 229 31.28 23.42 18.81
N ALA A 230 31.03 22.90 17.60
CA ALA A 230 29.86 22.08 17.31
C ALA A 230 30.09 20.65 17.84
N GLU A 231 29.07 20.00 18.39
CA GLU A 231 29.18 18.61 18.89
C GLU A 231 29.11 17.56 17.76
N GLY A 232 28.61 17.96 16.60
CA GLY A 232 28.45 17.19 15.36
C GLY A 232 27.91 18.08 14.24
N GLN A 233 27.41 17.49 13.15
CA GLN A 233 26.87 18.21 11.99
C GLN A 233 25.43 17.75 11.68
N GLU A 234 24.54 18.71 11.41
CA GLU A 234 23.15 18.45 11.04
C GLU A 234 22.90 18.83 9.57
N ILE A 235 22.43 17.86 8.80
CA ILE A 235 22.03 17.99 7.40
C ILE A 235 20.54 18.31 7.39
N MET A 236 20.24 19.60 7.26
CA MET A 236 18.88 20.12 7.25
C MET A 236 18.26 19.87 5.87
N VAL A 237 17.32 18.92 5.81
CA VAL A 237 16.58 18.55 4.60
C VAL A 237 15.14 19.04 4.72
N GLY A 238 14.75 19.98 3.86
CA GLY A 238 13.40 20.52 3.85
C GLY A 238 12.46 19.61 3.09
N GLN A 239 11.27 19.30 3.63
CA GLN A 239 10.32 18.38 3.00
C GLN A 239 8.86 18.75 3.30
N SER A 240 7.92 18.04 2.66
CA SER A 240 6.51 18.03 3.05
C SER A 240 5.84 16.71 2.67
N HIS A 241 5.75 15.77 3.60
CA HIS A 241 4.86 14.62 3.49
C HIS A 241 3.41 15.10 3.23
N ILE A 242 2.70 14.46 2.28
CA ILE A 242 1.29 14.79 1.96
C ILE A 242 0.49 13.51 1.74
N ASP A 243 -0.50 13.24 2.58
CA ASP A 243 -1.33 12.05 2.45
C ASP A 243 -2.24 12.13 1.23
N ILE A 244 -2.20 11.08 0.41
CA ILE A 244 -3.00 11.03 -0.81
C ILE A 244 -4.48 11.00 -0.44
N ALA A 245 -4.87 10.19 0.53
CA ALA A 245 -6.14 10.34 1.24
C ALA A 245 -6.02 9.76 2.66
N TRP A 246 -6.45 10.55 3.65
CA TRP A 246 -6.49 10.20 5.07
C TRP A 246 -7.79 10.78 5.67
N LEU A 247 -7.71 11.91 6.38
CA LEU A 247 -8.88 12.67 6.88
C LEU A 247 -9.47 13.64 5.83
N TRP A 248 -8.97 13.58 4.60
CA TRP A 248 -9.49 14.20 3.39
C TRP A 248 -9.44 13.22 2.20
N PRO A 249 -10.31 13.40 1.18
CA PRO A 249 -10.31 12.58 -0.03
C PRO A 249 -9.23 13.02 -1.04
N VAL A 250 -8.84 12.11 -1.95
CA VAL A 250 -7.79 12.31 -2.99
C VAL A 250 -7.90 13.64 -3.75
N ARG A 251 -9.12 14.05 -4.08
CA ARG A 251 -9.42 15.31 -4.76
C ARG A 251 -8.93 16.56 -4.01
N GLU A 252 -8.92 16.56 -2.67
CA GLU A 252 -8.38 17.70 -1.91
C GLU A 252 -6.85 17.75 -1.97
N THR A 253 -6.19 16.59 -2.03
CA THR A 253 -4.73 16.48 -2.13
C THR A 253 -4.19 17.12 -3.41
N VAL A 254 -4.96 17.11 -4.50
CA VAL A 254 -4.66 17.89 -5.72
C VAL A 254 -4.50 19.38 -5.41
N ARG A 255 -5.34 19.95 -4.53
CA ARG A 255 -5.21 21.34 -4.07
C ARG A 255 -4.05 21.51 -3.08
N LYS A 256 -3.88 20.58 -2.13
CA LYS A 256 -2.76 20.58 -1.15
C LYS A 256 -1.39 20.58 -1.84
N ALA A 257 -1.23 19.82 -2.92
CA ALA A 257 -0.01 19.78 -3.71
C ALA A 257 0.31 21.16 -4.32
N SER A 258 -0.64 21.81 -5.04
CA SER A 258 -0.43 23.17 -5.57
C SER A 258 -0.20 24.22 -4.48
N ARG A 259 -0.89 24.16 -3.33
CA ARG A 259 -0.64 25.05 -2.17
C ARG A 259 0.81 24.90 -1.69
N THR A 260 1.22 23.68 -1.40
CA THR A 260 2.54 23.36 -0.81
C THR A 260 3.67 23.68 -1.80
N PHE A 261 3.56 23.21 -3.05
CA PHE A 261 4.61 23.38 -4.05
C PHE A 261 4.79 24.84 -4.50
N SER A 262 3.73 25.66 -4.48
CA SER A 262 3.86 27.11 -4.73
C SER A 262 4.48 27.86 -3.54
N SER A 263 4.21 27.44 -2.29
CA SER A 263 4.98 27.92 -1.13
C SER A 263 6.47 27.60 -1.25
N VAL A 264 6.82 26.38 -1.63
CA VAL A 264 8.22 25.94 -1.81
C VAL A 264 8.93 26.76 -2.89
N ASP A 265 8.36 26.91 -4.09
CA ASP A 265 8.97 27.74 -5.15
C ASP A 265 9.10 29.22 -4.72
N THR A 266 8.11 29.77 -4.00
CA THR A 266 8.21 31.14 -3.48
C THR A 266 9.33 31.30 -2.45
N LEU A 267 9.48 30.37 -1.51
CA LEU A 267 10.60 30.38 -0.57
C LEU A 267 11.95 30.13 -1.28
N MET A 268 11.99 29.34 -2.36
CA MET A 268 13.21 29.21 -3.17
C MET A 268 13.62 30.50 -3.87
N ARG A 269 12.67 31.39 -4.23
CA ARG A 269 12.99 32.73 -4.76
C ARG A 269 13.49 33.68 -3.67
N GLU A 270 13.02 33.54 -2.43
CA GLU A 270 13.44 34.38 -1.30
C GLU A 270 14.78 33.95 -0.68
N TYR A 271 15.01 32.64 -0.53
CA TYR A 271 16.19 32.06 0.13
C TYR A 271 17.02 31.25 -0.88
N PRO A 272 18.10 31.80 -1.47
CA PRO A 272 18.86 31.11 -2.52
C PRO A 272 19.56 29.82 -2.09
N GLY A 273 19.83 29.65 -0.79
CA GLY A 273 20.44 28.45 -0.22
C GLY A 273 19.45 27.31 0.10
N TYR A 274 18.14 27.58 0.07
CA TYR A 274 17.12 26.59 0.42
C TYR A 274 17.09 25.43 -0.58
N LEU A 275 17.12 24.20 -0.04
CA LEU A 275 16.97 22.92 -0.73
C LEU A 275 15.74 22.20 -0.16
N TYR A 276 14.95 21.60 -1.04
CA TYR A 276 13.71 20.88 -0.70
C TYR A 276 13.68 19.50 -1.35
N THR A 277 12.99 18.57 -0.71
CA THR A 277 12.94 17.15 -1.04
C THR A 277 11.50 16.68 -1.07
N GLN A 278 11.11 15.94 -2.11
CA GLN A 278 9.76 15.38 -2.21
C GLN A 278 9.73 13.99 -2.85
N SER A 279 8.86 13.15 -2.28
CA SER A 279 8.50 11.79 -2.71
C SER A 279 7.31 11.80 -3.69
N GLN A 280 6.61 10.67 -3.84
CA GLN A 280 5.28 10.57 -4.47
C GLN A 280 5.18 11.18 -5.89
N PRO A 281 5.71 10.51 -6.94
CA PRO A 281 5.51 10.82 -8.36
C PRO A 281 4.08 11.26 -8.74
N ILE A 282 3.05 10.63 -8.16
CA ILE A 282 1.65 10.99 -8.39
C ILE A 282 1.29 12.45 -8.02
N LEU A 283 1.94 13.05 -7.01
CA LEU A 283 1.70 14.47 -6.65
C LEU A 283 2.19 15.41 -7.74
N PHE A 284 3.29 15.05 -8.41
CA PHE A 284 3.78 15.75 -9.58
C PHE A 284 2.83 15.53 -10.78
N GLU A 285 2.23 14.35 -10.96
CA GLU A 285 1.18 14.14 -11.98
C GLU A 285 -0.09 14.97 -11.68
N PHE A 286 -0.51 15.07 -10.43
CA PHE A 286 -1.63 15.92 -10.02
C PHE A 286 -1.36 17.40 -10.37
N VAL A 287 -0.18 17.93 -10.05
CA VAL A 287 0.19 19.32 -10.37
C VAL A 287 0.40 19.52 -11.87
N LYS A 288 1.01 18.58 -12.59
CA LYS A 288 1.10 18.58 -14.07
C LYS A 288 -0.27 18.72 -14.74
N ASN A 289 -1.26 17.98 -14.23
CA ASN A 289 -2.60 17.92 -14.83
C ASN A 289 -3.53 19.08 -14.43
N ASN A 290 -3.31 19.70 -13.26
CA ASN A 290 -4.22 20.72 -12.71
C ASN A 290 -3.60 22.14 -12.60
N ASP A 291 -2.27 22.25 -12.64
CA ASP A 291 -1.53 23.52 -12.49
C ASP A 291 -0.22 23.50 -13.32
N PRO A 292 -0.30 23.34 -14.66
CA PRO A 292 0.86 23.13 -15.52
C PRO A 292 1.84 24.31 -15.55
N GLU A 293 1.41 25.52 -15.16
CA GLU A 293 2.28 26.69 -15.04
C GLU A 293 3.21 26.58 -13.83
N LEU A 294 2.68 26.15 -12.67
CA LEU A 294 3.49 25.78 -11.51
C LEU A 294 4.39 24.57 -11.82
N TYR A 295 3.89 23.59 -12.56
CA TYR A 295 4.64 22.37 -12.90
C TYR A 295 5.95 22.63 -13.65
N GLU A 296 5.94 23.51 -14.67
CA GLU A 296 7.18 23.84 -15.39
C GLU A 296 8.18 24.63 -14.51
N ARG A 297 7.72 25.44 -13.55
CA ARG A 297 8.63 26.06 -12.55
C ARG A 297 9.26 25.02 -11.62
N ILE A 298 8.51 23.99 -11.22
CA ILE A 298 9.05 22.85 -10.45
C ILE A 298 10.13 22.12 -11.27
N LYS A 299 9.90 21.91 -12.57
CA LYS A 299 10.90 21.33 -13.49
C LYS A 299 12.16 22.17 -13.58
N GLU A 300 12.05 23.50 -13.55
CA GLU A 300 13.22 24.38 -13.40
C GLU A 300 13.94 24.17 -12.07
N ARG A 301 13.26 24.07 -10.92
CA ARG A 301 13.90 23.79 -9.61
C ARG A 301 14.58 22.42 -9.51
N ILE A 302 13.97 21.39 -10.10
CA ILE A 302 14.58 20.04 -10.19
C ILE A 302 15.83 20.08 -11.07
N LYS A 303 15.82 20.86 -12.15
CA LYS A 303 16.95 21.05 -13.06
C LYS A 303 18.06 21.93 -12.47
N GLU A 304 17.71 22.92 -11.64
CA GLU A 304 18.66 23.68 -10.81
C GLU A 304 19.33 22.80 -9.74
N GLY A 305 18.77 21.63 -9.42
CA GLY A 305 19.24 20.76 -8.35
C GLY A 305 18.80 21.20 -6.95
N ARG A 306 17.86 22.16 -6.85
CA ARG A 306 17.34 22.68 -5.58
C ARG A 306 16.13 21.92 -5.06
N TRP A 307 15.48 21.16 -5.95
CA TRP A 307 14.39 20.24 -5.64
C TRP A 307 14.90 18.81 -5.87
N GLU A 308 15.11 18.09 -4.78
CA GLU A 308 15.50 16.68 -4.76
C GLU A 308 14.25 15.79 -4.97
N LEU A 309 14.45 14.68 -5.67
CA LEU A 309 13.45 13.64 -5.87
C LEU A 309 13.89 12.42 -5.04
N VAL A 310 13.02 11.99 -4.13
CA VAL A 310 13.20 10.80 -3.30
C VAL A 310 11.99 9.87 -3.49
N GLY A 311 11.96 8.76 -2.77
CA GLY A 311 11.03 7.67 -3.05
C GLY A 311 11.48 6.90 -4.30
N GLY A 312 10.54 6.57 -5.16
CA GLY A 312 10.76 5.74 -6.34
C GLY A 312 9.52 4.91 -6.64
N MET A 313 8.80 4.53 -5.60
CA MET A 313 7.41 4.08 -5.68
C MET A 313 6.46 5.18 -6.21
N TRP A 314 5.39 4.79 -6.91
CA TRP A 314 4.40 5.68 -7.53
C TRP A 314 3.61 6.51 -6.50
N VAL A 315 3.27 5.85 -5.39
CA VAL A 315 2.78 6.46 -4.14
C VAL A 315 3.74 6.10 -3.00
N GLU A 316 3.42 6.46 -1.75
CA GLU A 316 4.01 5.81 -0.57
C GLU A 316 3.04 4.72 -0.09
N PRO A 317 3.23 3.43 -0.44
CA PRO A 317 2.23 2.40 -0.23
C PRO A 317 2.33 1.74 1.15
N ASP A 318 1.35 0.90 1.50
CA ASP A 318 1.60 -0.20 2.43
C ASP A 318 2.51 -1.26 1.78
N LEU A 319 3.29 -1.97 2.60
CA LEU A 319 4.30 -2.93 2.13
C LEU A 319 3.98 -4.37 2.55
N ASN A 320 2.85 -4.61 3.21
CA ASN A 320 2.50 -5.89 3.81
C ASN A 320 1.33 -6.57 3.10
N ILE A 321 0.38 -5.77 2.59
CA ILE A 321 -0.86 -6.18 1.93
C ILE A 321 -0.69 -6.34 0.41
N PRO A 322 -0.01 -5.43 -0.32
CA PRO A 322 0.21 -5.60 -1.76
C PRO A 322 1.04 -6.85 -2.08
N SER A 323 0.87 -7.39 -3.29
CA SER A 323 1.71 -8.46 -3.83
C SER A 323 3.13 -7.97 -4.13
N GLY A 324 4.08 -8.92 -4.24
CA GLY A 324 5.45 -8.59 -4.64
C GLY A 324 5.52 -7.91 -6.01
N GLU A 325 4.66 -8.32 -6.94
CA GLU A 325 4.56 -7.69 -8.25
C GLU A 325 4.02 -6.26 -8.14
N SER A 326 3.00 -6.00 -7.31
CA SER A 326 2.55 -4.63 -7.02
C SER A 326 3.69 -3.74 -6.52
N LEU A 327 4.56 -4.25 -5.63
CA LEU A 327 5.73 -3.49 -5.16
C LEU A 327 6.77 -3.24 -6.29
N MET A 328 6.93 -4.18 -7.23
CA MET A 328 7.71 -3.91 -8.45
C MET A 328 7.05 -2.87 -9.36
N ARG A 329 5.71 -2.89 -9.50
CA ARG A 329 4.95 -1.90 -10.29
C ARG A 329 4.97 -0.51 -9.66
N GLN A 330 4.95 -0.40 -8.34
CA GLN A 330 5.17 0.86 -7.62
C GLN A 330 6.51 1.47 -8.07
N MET A 331 7.61 0.73 -7.96
CA MET A 331 8.95 1.19 -8.40
C MET A 331 9.00 1.54 -9.89
N LEU A 332 8.45 0.67 -10.74
CA LEU A 332 8.43 0.84 -12.19
C LEU A 332 7.71 2.12 -12.59
N TYR A 333 6.47 2.33 -12.13
CA TYR A 333 5.65 3.47 -12.53
C TYR A 333 6.19 4.79 -11.95
N GLY A 334 6.72 4.76 -10.73
CA GLY A 334 7.28 5.95 -10.08
C GLY A 334 8.63 6.40 -10.65
N GLN A 335 9.61 5.48 -10.74
CA GLN A 335 10.93 5.78 -11.32
C GLN A 335 10.82 6.14 -12.81
N ARG A 336 9.94 5.45 -13.58
CA ARG A 336 9.70 5.79 -14.99
C ARG A 336 9.14 7.20 -15.15
N PHE A 337 8.18 7.62 -14.31
CA PHE A 337 7.66 8.98 -14.33
C PHE A 337 8.75 10.02 -14.08
N TYR A 338 9.62 9.82 -13.08
CA TYR A 338 10.77 10.70 -12.85
C TYR A 338 11.76 10.71 -14.03
N GLN A 339 11.99 9.56 -14.66
CA GLN A 339 12.91 9.44 -15.79
C GLN A 339 12.37 10.10 -17.07
N GLU A 340 11.06 10.04 -17.31
CA GLU A 340 10.38 10.65 -18.47
C GLU A 340 10.18 12.16 -18.32
N GLU A 341 9.75 12.65 -17.14
CA GLU A 341 9.47 14.08 -16.94
C GLU A 341 10.69 14.92 -16.53
N PHE A 342 11.63 14.32 -15.79
CA PHE A 342 12.74 15.04 -15.16
C PHE A 342 14.13 14.54 -15.60
N GLY A 343 14.21 13.41 -16.30
CA GLY A 343 15.47 12.84 -16.77
C GLY A 343 16.34 12.26 -15.65
N LYS A 344 15.74 11.85 -14.52
CA LYS A 344 16.42 11.32 -13.33
C LYS A 344 15.66 10.13 -12.74
N THR A 345 16.33 9.32 -11.95
CA THR A 345 15.72 8.37 -10.99
C THR A 345 16.15 8.72 -9.57
N SER A 346 15.40 8.23 -8.58
CA SER A 346 15.77 8.27 -7.16
C SER A 346 16.65 7.08 -6.78
N LYS A 347 17.49 7.26 -5.76
CA LYS A 347 18.28 6.20 -5.09
C LYS A 347 17.84 5.92 -3.65
N ILE A 348 16.85 6.65 -3.15
CA ILE A 348 16.45 6.67 -1.74
C ILE A 348 14.95 6.39 -1.68
N GLU A 349 14.55 5.19 -1.26
CA GLU A 349 13.13 4.95 -1.00
C GLU A 349 12.72 5.60 0.31
N TRP A 350 11.56 6.26 0.32
CA TRP A 350 11.20 7.29 1.28
C TRP A 350 9.78 7.05 1.77
N LEU A 351 9.66 6.24 2.83
CA LEU A 351 8.40 5.72 3.33
C LEU A 351 8.28 6.06 4.83
N PRO A 352 8.18 7.36 5.18
CA PRO A 352 8.16 7.83 6.55
C PRO A 352 7.07 7.14 7.37
N ASP A 353 5.83 7.13 6.88
CA ASP A 353 4.65 6.77 7.68
C ASP A 353 4.06 5.36 7.43
N THR A 354 4.57 4.61 6.44
CA THR A 354 4.10 3.25 6.15
C THR A 354 4.08 2.32 7.37
N PHE A 355 3.01 1.54 7.54
CA PHE A 355 2.73 0.73 8.74
C PHE A 355 3.49 -0.61 8.83
N GLY A 356 4.82 -0.53 8.80
CA GLY A 356 5.74 -1.68 8.89
C GLY A 356 6.17 -2.21 7.52
N TYR A 357 7.32 -2.90 7.48
CA TYR A 357 8.05 -3.11 6.22
C TYR A 357 8.45 -4.58 6.03
N CYS A 358 8.00 -5.20 4.93
CA CYS A 358 8.14 -6.64 4.70
C CYS A 358 9.59 -7.09 4.41
N ALA A 359 9.92 -8.31 4.81
CA ALA A 359 11.29 -8.81 4.89
C ALA A 359 11.98 -9.08 3.52
N SER A 360 11.26 -8.99 2.41
CA SER A 360 11.78 -9.13 1.03
C SER A 360 12.12 -7.79 0.36
N LEU A 361 11.63 -6.68 0.92
CA LEU A 361 11.75 -5.35 0.32
C LEU A 361 13.20 -4.93 -0.02
N PRO A 362 14.24 -5.21 0.79
CA PRO A 362 15.63 -4.84 0.45
C PRO A 362 16.10 -5.32 -0.93
N GLN A 363 15.65 -6.50 -1.38
CA GLN A 363 15.95 -7.01 -2.73
C GLN A 363 15.06 -6.34 -3.79
N ILE A 364 13.78 -6.08 -3.51
CA ILE A 364 12.84 -5.38 -4.40
C ILE A 364 13.33 -3.94 -4.69
N LEU A 365 13.82 -3.22 -3.67
CA LEU A 365 14.41 -1.89 -3.82
C LEU A 365 15.64 -1.90 -4.75
N LYS A 366 16.49 -2.93 -4.63
CA LYS A 366 17.67 -3.10 -5.49
C LYS A 366 17.29 -3.41 -6.95
N HIS A 367 16.19 -4.13 -7.20
CA HIS A 367 15.61 -4.24 -8.54
C HIS A 367 15.09 -2.87 -9.04
N GLY A 368 14.57 -2.00 -8.17
CA GLY A 368 14.15 -0.63 -8.49
C GLY A 368 15.26 0.43 -8.56
N GLY A 369 16.54 0.02 -8.57
CA GLY A 369 17.69 0.93 -8.62
C GLY A 369 17.99 1.71 -7.33
N VAL A 370 17.29 1.40 -6.23
CA VAL A 370 17.42 2.09 -4.93
C VAL A 370 18.56 1.51 -4.11
N ASP A 371 19.39 2.39 -3.55
CA ASP A 371 20.53 2.06 -2.70
C ASP A 371 20.27 2.25 -1.20
N TYR A 372 19.33 3.15 -0.88
CA TYR A 372 19.12 3.74 0.44
C TYR A 372 17.64 3.69 0.84
N PHE A 373 17.33 3.62 2.14
CA PHE A 373 15.95 3.55 2.64
C PHE A 373 15.75 4.44 3.88
N MET A 374 14.62 5.17 3.93
CA MET A 374 14.27 6.10 5.01
C MET A 374 12.84 5.86 5.52
N THR A 375 12.67 5.83 6.85
CA THR A 375 11.41 5.64 7.60
C THR A 375 11.38 6.52 8.86
N THR A 376 10.20 6.81 9.42
CA THR A 376 10.04 7.35 10.78
C THR A 376 9.17 6.47 11.68
N LYS A 377 8.22 5.70 11.13
CA LYS A 377 7.16 5.01 11.88
C LYS A 377 7.64 4.03 12.96
N LEU A 378 8.84 3.45 12.85
CA LEU A 378 9.36 2.53 13.88
C LEU A 378 9.62 3.19 15.25
N ASN A 379 9.63 4.53 15.32
CA ASN A 379 9.64 5.25 16.60
C ASN A 379 8.29 5.16 17.36
N TRP A 380 7.20 4.71 16.70
CA TRP A 380 5.85 4.58 17.27
C TRP A 380 5.59 3.20 17.89
N ASN A 381 6.57 2.30 17.97
CA ASN A 381 6.42 0.97 18.58
C ASN A 381 5.89 1.03 20.03
N ASP A 382 4.78 0.34 20.33
CA ASP A 382 4.14 0.38 21.66
C ASP A 382 4.92 -0.34 22.77
N THR A 383 5.78 -1.30 22.42
CA THR A 383 6.42 -2.22 23.37
C THR A 383 7.95 -2.11 23.38
N ASN A 384 8.59 -2.07 22.20
CA ASN A 384 10.05 -2.07 22.06
C ASN A 384 10.52 -0.88 21.19
N PRO A 385 11.17 0.14 21.79
CA PRO A 385 11.86 1.17 21.03
C PRO A 385 12.89 0.55 20.09
N PHE A 386 12.84 0.89 18.80
CA PHE A 386 13.78 0.35 17.82
C PHE A 386 15.23 0.79 18.17
N PRO A 387 16.24 -0.11 18.04
CA PRO A 387 17.56 0.12 18.64
C PRO A 387 18.54 0.94 17.79
N TYR A 388 18.22 1.21 16.52
CA TYR A 388 19.15 1.86 15.58
C TYR A 388 18.47 2.98 14.78
N ASP A 389 19.16 4.11 14.66
CA ASP A 389 18.82 5.17 13.72
C ASP A 389 19.52 4.93 12.39
N LEU A 390 20.80 4.48 12.41
CA LEU A 390 21.59 4.23 11.21
C LEU A 390 22.10 2.78 11.19
N PHE A 391 21.68 1.99 10.21
CA PHE A 391 21.89 0.55 10.17
C PHE A 391 21.87 -0.03 8.74
N HIS A 392 22.29 -1.29 8.59
CA HIS A 392 22.01 -2.07 7.40
C HIS A 392 20.75 -2.92 7.61
N TRP A 393 19.70 -2.65 6.84
CA TRP A 393 18.55 -3.57 6.77
C TRP A 393 18.87 -4.68 5.77
N VAL A 394 18.66 -5.94 6.16
CA VAL A 394 19.02 -7.11 5.37
C VAL A 394 17.81 -8.02 5.17
N GLY A 395 17.47 -8.26 3.89
CA GLY A 395 16.32 -9.06 3.49
C GLY A 395 16.47 -10.57 3.73
N ILE A 396 15.39 -11.31 3.50
CA ILE A 396 15.32 -12.78 3.65
C ILE A 396 16.31 -13.55 2.77
N ASP A 397 16.64 -13.01 1.60
CA ASP A 397 17.63 -13.51 0.64
C ASP A 397 19.08 -13.21 1.07
N GLY A 398 19.25 -12.21 1.96
CA GLY A 398 20.52 -11.70 2.43
C GLY A 398 20.97 -10.37 1.80
N THR A 399 20.19 -9.74 0.92
CA THR A 399 20.52 -8.44 0.33
C THR A 399 20.48 -7.31 1.37
N PRO A 400 21.56 -6.51 1.52
CA PRO A 400 21.59 -5.35 2.39
C PRO A 400 21.19 -4.05 1.67
N VAL A 401 20.46 -3.19 2.37
CA VAL A 401 20.22 -1.78 2.05
C VAL A 401 20.76 -0.94 3.23
N LEU A 402 21.31 0.24 2.94
CA LEU A 402 21.67 1.20 4.01
C LEU A 402 20.39 1.96 4.40
N SER A 403 20.07 1.95 5.69
CA SER A 403 18.77 2.35 6.21
C SER A 403 18.90 3.36 7.33
N TYR A 404 18.01 4.35 7.31
CA TYR A 404 17.95 5.42 8.30
C TYR A 404 16.52 5.56 8.86
N LEU A 405 16.40 5.43 10.18
CA LEU A 405 15.19 5.74 10.94
C LEU A 405 15.32 7.19 11.44
N ASN A 406 14.58 8.11 10.82
CA ASN A 406 14.53 9.51 11.27
C ASN A 406 13.48 9.68 12.38
N HIS A 407 13.58 10.75 13.15
CA HIS A 407 12.73 11.05 14.29
C HIS A 407 11.25 11.25 13.87
N GLY A 408 10.99 12.07 12.84
CA GLY A 408 9.64 12.44 12.40
C GLY A 408 9.62 13.29 11.12
N VAL A 409 8.41 13.67 10.67
CA VAL A 409 8.15 14.47 9.45
C VAL A 409 7.52 15.85 9.71
N ASN A 410 7.34 16.23 10.97
CA ASN A 410 6.80 17.53 11.39
C ASN A 410 7.84 18.36 12.16
N GLU A 411 9.11 18.25 11.76
CA GLU A 411 10.23 18.76 12.53
C GLU A 411 10.47 20.27 12.32
N HIS A 412 11.05 20.88 13.36
CA HIS A 412 11.36 22.30 13.40
C HIS A 412 12.87 22.56 13.50
N THR A 413 13.29 23.79 13.22
CA THR A 413 14.71 24.19 13.12
C THR A 413 15.15 25.13 14.24
N ARG A 414 14.41 25.23 15.34
CA ARG A 414 14.81 26.08 16.48
C ARG A 414 16.01 25.42 17.18
N PRO A 415 16.85 26.19 17.91
CA PRO A 415 18.00 25.61 18.61
C PRO A 415 17.66 24.45 19.54
N LYS A 416 16.46 24.44 20.14
CA LYS A 416 15.99 23.33 20.99
C LYS A 416 15.76 22.05 20.21
N ASP A 417 15.14 22.18 19.04
CA ASP A 417 14.69 21.05 18.25
C ASP A 417 15.92 20.33 17.66
N ILE A 418 16.91 21.12 17.19
CA ILE A 418 18.24 20.65 16.75
C ILE A 418 19.05 20.03 17.91
N ASP A 419 19.00 20.60 19.12
CA ASP A 419 19.65 20.02 20.31
C ASP A 419 19.06 18.65 20.67
N GLU A 420 17.73 18.51 20.66
CA GLU A 420 17.04 17.27 21.01
C GLU A 420 17.24 16.17 19.95
N HIS A 421 17.21 16.51 18.66
CA HIS A 421 17.57 15.58 17.56
C HIS A 421 18.96 15.00 17.77
N TRP A 422 19.97 15.85 17.93
CA TRP A 422 21.33 15.42 18.16
C TRP A 422 21.52 14.64 19.46
N GLN A 423 20.84 15.04 20.55
CA GLN A 423 20.94 14.28 21.79
C GLN A 423 20.28 12.89 21.70
N SER A 424 19.25 12.72 20.86
CA SER A 424 18.58 11.44 20.61
C SER A 424 19.40 10.45 19.76
N TYR A 425 20.24 10.94 18.83
CA TYR A 425 20.92 10.10 17.83
C TYR A 425 21.82 9.02 18.44
N ARG A 426 21.41 7.77 18.23
CA ARG A 426 21.94 6.54 18.80
C ARG A 426 23.28 6.11 18.17
N GLN A 427 23.59 6.57 16.94
CA GLN A 427 24.80 6.22 16.18
C GLN A 427 25.81 7.37 15.99
N LYS A 428 25.70 8.46 16.76
CA LYS A 428 26.69 9.55 16.77
C LYS A 428 28.11 9.16 17.22
N ASP A 429 28.32 7.93 17.70
CA ASP A 429 29.65 7.36 17.93
C ASP A 429 30.24 6.63 16.70
N LYS A 430 29.43 6.44 15.64
CA LYS A 430 29.81 5.81 14.36
C LYS A 430 29.95 6.83 13.24
N HIS A 431 29.09 7.85 13.23
CA HIS A 431 29.06 8.89 12.22
C HIS A 431 28.65 10.22 12.85
N ASP A 432 29.38 11.28 12.54
CA ASP A 432 29.28 12.62 13.11
C ASP A 432 28.36 13.58 12.32
N GLU A 433 27.77 13.13 11.21
CA GLU A 433 26.64 13.79 10.56
C GLU A 433 25.30 13.08 10.89
N GLN A 434 24.24 13.88 11.02
CA GLN A 434 22.84 13.48 11.20
C GLN A 434 21.97 14.19 10.15
N MET A 435 20.78 13.67 9.83
CA MET A 435 19.81 14.31 8.92
C MET A 435 18.50 14.61 9.64
N LEU A 436 17.98 15.84 9.47
CA LEU A 436 16.77 16.37 10.12
C LEU A 436 15.76 16.86 9.07
N LEU A 437 14.53 16.33 9.11
CA LEU A 437 13.46 16.54 8.10
C LEU A 437 12.52 17.70 8.43
N TYR A 438 12.99 18.94 8.30
CA TYR A 438 12.19 20.10 8.70
C TYR A 438 11.06 20.42 7.71
N GLY A 439 9.91 20.83 8.25
CA GLY A 439 8.70 21.13 7.49
C GLY A 439 7.44 20.70 8.24
N HIS A 440 6.28 21.13 7.74
CA HIS A 440 4.97 20.58 8.12
C HIS A 440 4.57 19.48 7.11
N GLY A 441 4.27 18.29 7.65
CA GLY A 441 3.92 17.09 6.90
C GLY A 441 2.42 16.78 6.95
N ASP A 442 2.09 15.51 6.72
CA ASP A 442 0.77 14.86 6.78
C ASP A 442 -0.25 15.55 5.84
N GLY A 443 -0.76 16.72 6.22
CA GLY A 443 -1.60 17.59 5.39
C GLY A 443 -0.85 18.49 4.41
N GLY A 444 0.48 18.43 4.35
CA GLY A 444 1.34 19.31 3.56
C GLY A 444 1.54 20.70 4.21
N GLY A 445 1.69 21.74 3.38
CA GLY A 445 2.09 23.08 3.81
C GLY A 445 3.62 23.25 3.82
N GLY A 446 4.35 22.31 4.41
CA GLY A 446 5.81 22.21 4.28
C GLY A 446 6.62 23.24 5.08
N VAL A 447 7.77 23.61 4.54
CA VAL A 447 8.75 24.50 5.17
C VAL A 447 8.23 25.93 5.32
N THR A 448 8.33 26.51 6.52
CA THR A 448 8.02 27.93 6.76
C THR A 448 9.26 28.83 6.64
N ARG A 449 9.01 30.13 6.49
CA ARG A 449 10.06 31.17 6.41
C ARG A 449 10.92 31.25 7.68
N GLU A 450 10.29 31.11 8.84
CA GLU A 450 10.94 31.06 10.15
C GLU A 450 11.95 29.92 10.23
N MET A 451 11.64 28.78 9.60
CA MET A 451 12.53 27.62 9.61
C MET A 451 13.86 27.93 8.90
N LEU A 452 13.78 28.60 7.74
CA LEU A 452 14.92 29.02 6.93
C LEU A 452 15.73 30.13 7.62
N GLU A 453 15.06 31.13 8.20
CA GLU A 453 15.70 32.19 8.98
C GLU A 453 16.51 31.64 10.18
N TYR A 454 16.13 30.49 10.75
CA TYR A 454 16.94 29.84 11.78
C TYR A 454 18.13 29.05 11.21
N ILE A 455 17.99 28.35 10.07
CA ILE A 455 19.11 27.65 9.41
C ILE A 455 20.17 28.66 8.93
N ASP A 456 19.77 29.79 8.36
CA ASP A 456 20.63 30.93 7.97
C ASP A 456 21.34 31.62 9.19
N ARG A 457 21.08 31.11 10.41
CA ARG A 457 21.65 31.55 11.69
C ARG A 457 22.17 30.37 12.53
N ALA A 458 22.32 29.17 11.96
CA ALA A 458 22.90 28.02 12.64
C ALA A 458 24.31 28.31 13.20
N ASP A 459 25.09 29.16 12.52
CA ASP A 459 26.41 29.62 12.98
C ASP A 459 26.39 30.53 14.24
N LEU A 460 25.19 30.80 14.77
CA LEU A 460 24.94 31.51 16.02
C LEU A 460 24.42 30.58 17.15
N MET A 461 24.19 29.29 16.87
CA MET A 461 23.63 28.31 17.82
C MET A 461 24.70 27.75 18.76
N VAL A 462 25.20 28.61 19.65
CA VAL A 462 26.36 28.31 20.51
C VAL A 462 26.03 27.24 21.55
N GLY A 463 26.43 26.01 21.26
CA GLY A 463 26.21 24.83 22.10
C GLY A 463 25.57 23.65 21.36
N GLN A 464 24.99 23.91 20.18
CA GLN A 464 24.33 22.93 19.33
C GLN A 464 25.29 22.39 18.24
N PRO A 465 24.90 21.35 17.49
CA PRO A 465 25.54 20.95 16.23
C PRO A 465 25.68 22.08 15.21
N GLY A 466 26.57 21.87 14.23
CA GLY A 466 26.72 22.74 13.07
C GLY A 466 25.72 22.36 11.97
N SER A 467 24.60 23.05 11.90
CA SER A 467 23.57 22.79 10.88
C SER A 467 23.88 23.47 9.54
N ARG A 468 23.53 22.81 8.43
CA ARG A 468 23.56 23.37 7.07
C ARG A 468 22.41 22.82 6.22
N TYR A 469 22.02 23.53 5.16
CA TYR A 469 21.24 22.90 4.09
C TYR A 469 22.03 21.74 3.46
N GLY A 470 21.31 20.71 3.04
CA GLY A 470 21.82 19.62 2.22
C GLY A 470 20.68 18.82 1.61
N THR A 471 21.03 17.71 0.96
CA THR A 471 20.12 16.74 0.37
C THR A 471 20.19 15.42 1.13
N ALA A 472 19.15 14.59 1.01
CA ALA A 472 19.17 13.23 1.52
C ALA A 472 20.26 12.40 0.80
N ALA A 473 20.48 12.62 -0.51
CA ALA A 473 21.59 12.01 -1.24
C ALA A 473 22.97 12.43 -0.73
N GLU A 474 23.18 13.69 -0.33
CA GLU A 474 24.45 14.11 0.27
C GLU A 474 24.77 13.36 1.56
N PHE A 475 23.76 13.17 2.42
CA PHE A 475 23.86 12.44 3.69
C PHE A 475 24.15 10.95 3.46
N PHE A 476 23.32 10.25 2.67
CA PHE A 476 23.52 8.81 2.40
C PHE A 476 24.82 8.53 1.64
N ASP A 477 25.21 9.35 0.65
CA ASP A 477 26.52 9.21 0.02
C ASP A 477 27.66 9.60 0.98
N GLY A 478 27.41 10.47 1.97
CA GLY A 478 28.35 10.79 3.06
C GLY A 478 28.69 9.54 3.86
N ILE A 479 27.65 8.85 4.35
CA ILE A 479 27.77 7.56 5.05
C ILE A 479 28.47 6.52 4.16
N SER A 480 28.07 6.37 2.89
CA SER A 480 28.68 5.42 1.95
C SER A 480 30.16 5.69 1.68
N ARG A 481 30.58 6.97 1.65
CA ARG A 481 32.00 7.36 1.51
C ARG A 481 32.80 7.14 2.79
N ALA A 482 32.18 7.35 3.97
CA ALA A 482 32.81 7.12 5.27
C ALA A 482 32.92 5.63 5.61
N ASN A 483 31.96 4.81 5.14
CA ASN A 483 31.82 3.38 5.41
C ASN A 483 32.03 3.02 6.92
N PRO A 484 31.21 3.58 7.83
CA PRO A 484 31.30 3.29 9.26
C PRO A 484 30.89 1.85 9.60
N GLU A 485 31.32 1.34 10.76
CA GLU A 485 30.88 0.03 11.26
C GLU A 485 29.46 0.12 11.84
N LEU A 486 28.46 -0.19 11.01
CA LEU A 486 27.04 -0.10 11.35
C LEU A 486 26.45 -1.45 11.80
N PRO A 487 25.44 -1.44 12.68
CA PRO A 487 24.67 -2.63 13.04
C PRO A 487 23.84 -3.13 11.85
N ALA A 488 23.45 -4.40 11.88
CA ALA A 488 22.58 -5.01 10.87
C ALA A 488 21.28 -5.55 11.49
N TRP A 489 20.14 -5.24 10.87
CA TRP A 489 18.83 -5.82 11.15
C TRP A 489 18.50 -6.87 10.07
N ARG A 490 17.92 -8.02 10.46
CA ARG A 490 17.61 -9.14 9.54
C ARG A 490 16.15 -9.53 9.68
N GLY A 491 15.46 -9.66 8.55
CA GLY A 491 14.02 -9.94 8.52
C GLY A 491 13.21 -8.67 8.25
N ASP A 492 11.96 -8.66 8.70
CA ASP A 492 11.03 -7.53 8.58
C ASP A 492 11.32 -6.42 9.60
N LEU A 493 10.97 -5.19 9.24
CA LEU A 493 10.87 -4.08 10.20
C LEU A 493 9.42 -4.01 10.65
N TYR A 494 9.04 -4.93 11.54
CA TYR A 494 7.70 -5.03 12.08
C TYR A 494 7.39 -3.83 12.98
N LEU A 495 6.37 -3.05 12.59
CA LEU A 495 5.80 -2.00 13.41
C LEU A 495 5.00 -2.63 14.56
N GLU A 496 5.31 -2.24 15.79
CA GLU A 496 4.61 -2.68 17.00
C GLU A 496 3.45 -1.73 17.33
N LEU A 497 2.65 -1.38 16.33
CA LEU A 497 1.46 -0.53 16.40
C LEU A 497 0.62 -0.76 15.12
N HIS A 498 -0.60 -0.22 15.06
CA HIS A 498 -1.46 -0.23 13.87
C HIS A 498 -1.74 -1.65 13.30
N ARG A 499 -1.88 -2.67 14.16
CA ARG A 499 -1.99 -4.08 13.72
C ARG A 499 -3.39 -4.45 13.20
N GLY A 500 -4.40 -3.65 13.52
CA GLY A 500 -5.78 -3.78 13.03
C GLY A 500 -5.92 -3.46 11.54
N THR A 501 -4.97 -2.71 10.99
CA THR A 501 -4.83 -2.43 9.54
C THR A 501 -4.77 -3.68 8.68
N TYR A 502 -4.39 -4.86 9.22
CA TYR A 502 -4.40 -6.11 8.47
C TYR A 502 -5.81 -6.70 8.28
N THR A 503 -6.84 -6.12 8.92
CA THR A 503 -8.23 -6.62 8.88
C THR A 503 -9.29 -5.57 8.54
N THR A 504 -9.14 -4.30 8.97
CA THR A 504 -10.10 -3.22 8.70
C THR A 504 -10.30 -2.96 7.20
N HIS A 505 -11.52 -2.64 6.75
CA HIS A 505 -11.87 -2.50 5.32
C HIS A 505 -11.49 -3.76 4.51
N ALA A 506 -12.02 -4.90 4.95
CA ALA A 506 -11.82 -6.20 4.34
C ALA A 506 -12.27 -6.27 2.87
N TYR A 507 -13.27 -5.46 2.48
CA TYR A 507 -13.66 -5.32 1.07
C TYR A 507 -12.55 -4.72 0.21
N ASN A 508 -11.91 -3.64 0.67
CA ASN A 508 -10.83 -2.94 -0.05
C ASN A 508 -9.61 -3.86 -0.25
N LYS A 509 -9.26 -4.64 0.79
CA LYS A 509 -8.22 -5.67 0.78
C LYS A 509 -8.52 -6.82 -0.19
N ARG A 510 -9.78 -7.29 -0.21
CA ARG A 510 -10.27 -8.29 -1.16
C ARG A 510 -10.23 -7.76 -2.59
N ALA A 511 -10.63 -6.51 -2.82
CA ALA A 511 -10.62 -5.86 -4.11
C ALA A 511 -9.19 -5.77 -4.67
N ASN A 512 -8.22 -5.30 -3.88
CA ASN A 512 -6.80 -5.30 -4.26
C ASN A 512 -6.34 -6.68 -4.71
N ARG A 513 -6.43 -7.71 -3.85
CA ARG A 513 -5.84 -9.02 -4.18
C ARG A 513 -6.48 -9.67 -5.41
N LYS A 514 -7.79 -9.52 -5.60
CA LYS A 514 -8.49 -10.05 -6.78
C LYS A 514 -8.16 -9.23 -8.05
N ALA A 515 -7.90 -7.92 -7.92
CA ALA A 515 -7.42 -7.09 -9.03
C ALA A 515 -5.98 -7.44 -9.44
N GLU A 516 -5.04 -7.57 -8.49
CA GLU A 516 -3.66 -7.99 -8.76
C GLU A 516 -3.60 -9.31 -9.56
N ILE A 517 -4.42 -10.29 -9.16
CA ILE A 517 -4.54 -11.58 -9.84
C ILE A 517 -5.14 -11.41 -11.24
N LEU A 518 -6.24 -10.67 -11.38
CA LEU A 518 -6.88 -10.41 -12.68
C LEU A 518 -5.92 -9.76 -13.69
N TYR A 519 -5.10 -8.82 -13.23
CA TYR A 519 -4.16 -8.09 -14.10
C TYR A 519 -2.98 -8.97 -14.52
N ARG A 520 -2.44 -9.79 -13.59
CA ARG A 520 -1.49 -10.86 -13.90
C ARG A 520 -2.04 -11.85 -14.94
N GLU A 521 -3.28 -12.32 -14.78
CA GLU A 521 -3.93 -13.20 -15.76
C GLU A 521 -4.04 -12.53 -17.13
N ALA A 522 -4.54 -11.30 -17.17
CA ALA A 522 -4.72 -10.56 -18.42
C ALA A 522 -3.38 -10.35 -19.15
N GLU A 523 -2.33 -9.94 -18.46
CA GLU A 523 -0.99 -9.77 -19.05
C GLU A 523 -0.45 -11.08 -19.63
N LEU A 524 -0.48 -12.17 -18.86
CA LEU A 524 -0.02 -13.49 -19.28
C LEU A 524 -0.75 -13.96 -20.55
N TRP A 525 -2.09 -13.91 -20.56
CA TRP A 525 -2.86 -14.47 -21.67
C TRP A 525 -2.78 -13.63 -22.94
N ASN A 526 -2.65 -12.29 -22.84
CA ASN A 526 -2.38 -11.45 -24.02
C ASN A 526 -0.96 -11.70 -24.58
N VAL A 527 0.07 -11.83 -23.73
CA VAL A 527 1.44 -12.15 -24.18
C VAL A 527 1.51 -13.53 -24.85
N LEU A 528 0.82 -14.54 -24.31
CA LEU A 528 0.77 -15.88 -24.91
C LEU A 528 -0.06 -15.92 -26.20
N ALA A 529 -1.07 -15.05 -26.35
CA ALA A 529 -1.90 -14.96 -27.55
C ALA A 529 -1.17 -14.28 -28.74
N ALA A 530 -0.27 -13.33 -28.49
CA ALA A 530 0.48 -12.55 -29.50
C ALA A 530 1.56 -13.34 -30.28
N GLY A 531 1.45 -14.68 -30.32
CA GLY A 531 2.47 -15.59 -30.85
C GLY A 531 2.27 -16.04 -32.29
N THR A 532 2.88 -15.35 -33.26
CA THR A 532 3.13 -15.76 -34.67
C THR A 532 1.95 -16.29 -35.49
N ALA A 533 1.64 -15.60 -36.60
CA ALA A 533 1.06 -16.23 -37.78
C ALA A 533 2.03 -17.27 -38.39
N GLY A 534 1.50 -18.36 -38.96
CA GLY A 534 2.29 -19.50 -39.43
C GLY A 534 2.92 -19.34 -40.83
N ASP A 535 3.24 -18.14 -41.29
CA ASP A 535 3.70 -17.89 -42.68
C ASP A 535 5.21 -17.60 -42.82
N GLY A 536 5.92 -17.37 -41.72
CA GLY A 536 7.37 -17.10 -41.73
C GLY A 536 7.74 -15.65 -42.03
N SER A 537 6.84 -14.70 -41.76
CA SER A 537 7.16 -13.28 -41.64
C SER A 537 7.79 -12.97 -40.27
N ASP A 538 8.72 -12.01 -40.24
CA ASP A 538 9.38 -11.54 -39.00
C ASP A 538 8.52 -10.52 -38.21
N GLU A 539 7.29 -10.23 -38.67
CA GLU A 539 6.38 -9.28 -38.03
C GLU A 539 5.58 -9.94 -36.89
N VAL A 540 5.71 -9.41 -35.67
CA VAL A 540 4.88 -9.83 -34.53
C VAL A 540 3.41 -9.52 -34.85
N THR A 541 2.64 -10.57 -35.09
CA THR A 541 1.22 -10.46 -35.41
C THR A 541 0.41 -10.20 -34.14
N GLU A 542 0.36 -8.94 -33.70
CA GLU A 542 -0.56 -8.51 -32.65
C GLU A 542 -1.98 -8.99 -32.96
N HIS A 543 -2.62 -9.67 -32.01
CA HIS A 543 -4.02 -10.05 -32.18
C HIS A 543 -4.92 -8.81 -32.08
N ALA A 544 -6.11 -8.90 -32.67
CA ALA A 544 -7.11 -7.85 -32.54
C ALA A 544 -7.34 -7.50 -31.07
N GLY A 545 -7.31 -6.20 -30.74
CA GLY A 545 -7.49 -5.70 -29.38
C GLY A 545 -6.24 -5.67 -28.49
N TYR A 546 -5.07 -6.17 -28.91
CA TYR A 546 -3.87 -6.21 -28.05
C TYR A 546 -3.51 -4.83 -27.46
N GLY A 547 -3.30 -3.82 -28.30
CA GLY A 547 -3.03 -2.45 -27.83
C GLY A 547 -4.14 -1.84 -26.94
N GLN A 548 -5.40 -2.24 -27.12
CA GLN A 548 -6.49 -1.83 -26.22
C GLN A 548 -6.39 -2.51 -24.85
N ALA A 549 -6.03 -3.80 -24.81
CA ALA A 549 -5.76 -4.49 -23.55
C ALA A 549 -4.60 -3.82 -22.79
N LEU A 550 -3.55 -3.36 -23.49
CA LEU A 550 -2.44 -2.64 -22.86
C LEU A 550 -2.87 -1.27 -22.30
N GLU A 551 -3.72 -0.51 -23.01
CA GLU A 551 -4.28 0.76 -22.53
C GLU A 551 -5.13 0.56 -21.26
N SER A 552 -6.05 -0.42 -21.28
CA SER A 552 -6.85 -0.84 -20.13
C SER A 552 -5.99 -1.27 -18.93
N LEU A 553 -4.92 -2.03 -19.18
CA LEU A 553 -4.00 -2.51 -18.15
C LEU A 553 -3.20 -1.38 -17.52
N HIS A 554 -2.60 -0.48 -18.32
CA HIS A 554 -1.83 0.66 -17.80
C HIS A 554 -2.69 1.59 -16.93
N LYS A 555 -3.89 1.92 -17.42
CA LYS A 555 -4.87 2.75 -16.70
C LYS A 555 -5.27 2.09 -15.37
N GLY A 556 -5.59 0.81 -15.40
CA GLY A 556 -6.01 0.07 -14.21
C GLY A 556 -4.88 -0.12 -13.19
N TRP A 557 -3.64 -0.36 -13.63
CA TRP A 557 -2.49 -0.41 -12.72
C TRP A 557 -2.31 0.91 -11.98
N LYS A 558 -2.41 2.07 -12.64
CA LYS A 558 -2.35 3.36 -11.92
C LYS A 558 -3.41 3.49 -10.81
N LEU A 559 -4.63 2.98 -11.03
CA LEU A 559 -5.69 2.96 -10.02
C LEU A 559 -5.43 1.94 -8.89
N ILE A 560 -4.89 0.75 -9.21
CA ILE A 560 -4.46 -0.23 -8.21
C ILE A 560 -3.35 0.37 -7.33
N LEU A 561 -2.31 0.93 -7.93
CA LEU A 561 -1.16 1.51 -7.21
C LEU A 561 -1.55 2.74 -6.37
N LEU A 562 -2.50 3.56 -6.83
CA LEU A 562 -3.13 4.63 -6.05
C LEU A 562 -3.82 4.06 -4.80
N ASN A 563 -4.67 3.05 -4.97
CA ASN A 563 -5.45 2.46 -3.88
C ASN A 563 -4.60 1.64 -2.89
N GLN A 564 -3.32 1.42 -3.19
CA GLN A 564 -2.32 0.83 -2.30
C GLN A 564 -1.61 1.84 -1.37
N PHE A 565 -1.94 3.14 -1.46
CA PHE A 565 -1.44 4.16 -0.52
C PHE A 565 -1.69 3.73 0.94
N HIS A 566 -0.76 4.08 1.85
CA HIS A 566 -0.71 3.54 3.21
C HIS A 566 -1.85 3.95 4.14
N ASP A 567 -2.78 4.83 3.75
CA ASP A 567 -4.07 4.99 4.47
C ASP A 567 -5.30 4.47 3.71
N ILE A 568 -5.17 4.10 2.44
CA ILE A 568 -6.27 3.55 1.63
C ILE A 568 -6.33 2.02 1.79
N ILE A 569 -5.26 1.28 1.49
CA ILE A 569 -5.30 -0.19 1.59
C ILE A 569 -5.29 -0.71 3.05
N PRO A 570 -4.66 -0.03 4.03
CA PRO A 570 -4.74 -0.39 5.45
C PRO A 570 -6.13 -0.20 6.06
N GLY A 571 -6.97 0.70 5.51
CA GLY A 571 -8.33 0.91 5.98
C GLY A 571 -8.44 1.99 7.06
N SER A 572 -7.70 3.09 6.90
CA SER A 572 -7.51 4.15 7.89
C SER A 572 -7.92 5.56 7.42
N ALA A 573 -8.31 5.75 6.16
CA ALA A 573 -8.95 6.98 5.66
C ALA A 573 -10.46 7.08 5.98
N ILE A 574 -11.09 8.23 5.67
CA ILE A 574 -12.53 8.52 5.89
C ILE A 574 -13.48 7.81 4.90
N THR A 575 -14.78 7.76 5.24
CA THR A 575 -15.87 7.18 4.42
C THR A 575 -15.90 7.65 2.96
N GLU A 576 -15.56 8.92 2.68
CA GLU A 576 -15.54 9.45 1.31
C GLU A 576 -14.45 8.78 0.45
N THR A 577 -13.35 8.34 1.07
CA THR A 577 -12.25 7.65 0.42
C THR A 577 -12.66 6.26 -0.05
N TYR A 578 -13.34 5.44 0.77
CA TYR A 578 -13.82 4.12 0.31
C TYR A 578 -15.00 4.22 -0.64
N ALA A 579 -15.90 5.18 -0.41
CA ALA A 579 -16.93 5.50 -1.40
C ALA A 579 -16.31 5.96 -2.74
N THR A 580 -15.01 6.27 -2.80
CA THR A 580 -14.25 6.53 -4.03
C THR A 580 -13.51 5.28 -4.52
N SER A 581 -12.75 4.58 -3.66
CA SER A 581 -12.04 3.35 -4.01
C SER A 581 -12.97 2.24 -4.53
N ASP A 582 -14.19 2.10 -3.99
CA ASP A 582 -15.20 1.16 -4.49
C ASP A 582 -15.52 1.39 -5.98
N LYS A 583 -15.51 2.66 -6.43
CA LYS A 583 -15.75 3.01 -7.84
C LYS A 583 -14.52 2.75 -8.70
N GLU A 584 -13.34 3.10 -8.20
CA GLU A 584 -12.06 2.88 -8.87
C GLU A 584 -11.77 1.38 -9.02
N TYR A 585 -12.07 0.56 -8.01
CA TYR A 585 -12.02 -0.90 -8.12
C TYR A 585 -13.07 -1.45 -9.09
N ALA A 586 -14.29 -0.89 -9.15
CA ALA A 586 -15.28 -1.30 -10.16
C ALA A 586 -14.79 -1.01 -11.60
N GLU A 587 -14.07 0.10 -11.80
CA GLU A 587 -13.40 0.45 -13.06
C GLU A 587 -12.21 -0.48 -13.36
N VAL A 588 -11.30 -0.69 -12.40
CA VAL A 588 -10.20 -1.68 -12.48
C VAL A 588 -10.71 -3.07 -12.86
N PHE A 589 -11.78 -3.56 -12.22
CA PHE A 589 -12.37 -4.85 -12.59
C PHE A 589 -13.01 -4.82 -13.99
N ALA A 590 -13.50 -3.69 -14.49
CA ALA A 590 -14.01 -3.60 -15.86
C ALA A 590 -12.87 -3.67 -16.89
N GLU A 591 -11.86 -2.81 -16.75
CA GLU A 591 -10.67 -2.76 -17.63
C GLU A 591 -9.91 -4.10 -17.63
N GLY A 592 -9.64 -4.67 -16.45
CA GLY A 592 -8.93 -5.95 -16.31
C GLY A 592 -9.68 -7.14 -16.90
N ARG A 593 -11.01 -7.20 -16.78
CA ARG A 593 -11.82 -8.26 -17.43
C ARG A 593 -11.88 -8.08 -18.94
N GLN A 594 -11.93 -6.84 -19.43
CA GLN A 594 -11.84 -6.58 -20.86
C GLN A 594 -10.50 -7.06 -21.42
N ALA A 595 -9.38 -6.71 -20.77
CA ALA A 595 -8.05 -7.18 -21.16
C ALA A 595 -7.93 -8.72 -21.09
N LEU A 596 -8.42 -9.36 -20.02
CA LEU A 596 -8.42 -10.83 -19.87
C LEU A 596 -9.21 -11.52 -20.99
N ASN A 597 -10.41 -11.03 -21.29
CA ASN A 597 -11.25 -11.59 -22.34
C ASN A 597 -10.57 -11.46 -23.72
N ILE A 598 -9.99 -10.30 -24.03
CA ILE A 598 -9.26 -10.10 -25.31
C ILE A 598 -8.17 -11.16 -25.50
N GLY A 599 -7.31 -11.39 -24.51
CA GLY A 599 -6.23 -12.38 -24.60
C GLY A 599 -6.71 -13.83 -24.62
N THR A 600 -7.68 -14.18 -23.77
CA THR A 600 -8.20 -15.56 -23.69
C THR A 600 -9.09 -15.93 -24.88
N GLU A 601 -9.89 -15.01 -25.42
CA GLU A 601 -10.66 -15.21 -26.66
C GLU A 601 -9.73 -15.30 -27.89
N ALA A 602 -8.67 -14.47 -27.95
CA ALA A 602 -7.68 -14.54 -29.02
C ALA A 602 -6.92 -15.88 -29.05
N LEU A 603 -6.56 -16.42 -27.88
CA LEU A 603 -5.96 -17.76 -27.80
C LEU A 603 -6.99 -18.88 -28.05
N ALA A 604 -8.24 -18.74 -27.56
CA ALA A 604 -9.31 -19.71 -27.80
C ALA A 604 -9.66 -19.87 -29.29
N GLY A 605 -9.73 -18.76 -30.04
CA GLY A 605 -10.02 -18.76 -31.48
C GLY A 605 -8.98 -19.46 -32.36
N ARG A 606 -7.80 -19.79 -31.80
CA ARG A 606 -6.71 -20.53 -32.46
C ARG A 606 -6.68 -22.02 -32.14
N ILE A 607 -7.45 -22.47 -31.16
CA ILE A 607 -7.47 -23.88 -30.77
C ILE A 607 -8.40 -24.65 -31.72
N ASP A 608 -7.99 -25.84 -32.17
CA ASP A 608 -8.91 -26.76 -32.85
C ASP A 608 -9.96 -27.24 -31.85
N THR A 609 -11.20 -26.78 -32.02
CA THR A 609 -12.33 -27.05 -31.13
C THR A 609 -13.36 -27.97 -31.79
N ARG A 610 -13.01 -28.57 -32.94
CA ARG A 610 -13.83 -29.57 -33.63
C ARG A 610 -14.04 -30.79 -32.73
N GLY A 611 -15.31 -31.08 -32.48
CA GLY A 611 -15.75 -32.21 -31.67
C GLY A 611 -17.28 -32.23 -31.58
N GLU A 612 -17.81 -33.22 -30.89
CA GLU A 612 -19.24 -33.33 -30.61
C GLU A 612 -19.58 -32.58 -29.31
N GLY A 613 -20.59 -31.70 -29.35
CA GLY A 613 -21.02 -30.87 -28.23
C GLY A 613 -20.57 -29.40 -28.34
N THR A 614 -20.80 -28.63 -27.28
CA THR A 614 -20.32 -27.24 -27.17
C THR A 614 -18.92 -27.22 -26.55
N PRO A 615 -17.88 -26.70 -27.22
CA PRO A 615 -16.54 -26.60 -26.65
C PRO A 615 -16.41 -25.47 -25.61
N TYR A 616 -15.68 -25.77 -24.54
CA TYR A 616 -15.22 -24.83 -23.51
C TYR A 616 -13.71 -24.99 -23.34
N VAL A 617 -12.95 -23.91 -23.51
CA VAL A 617 -11.51 -23.87 -23.29
C VAL A 617 -11.24 -23.44 -21.85
N VAL A 618 -10.48 -24.24 -21.10
CA VAL A 618 -10.14 -24.01 -19.69
C VAL A 618 -8.66 -23.68 -19.57
N PHE A 619 -8.32 -22.59 -18.87
CA PHE A 619 -6.97 -22.04 -18.81
C PHE A 619 -6.33 -22.22 -17.42
N ASN A 620 -5.02 -22.44 -17.36
CA ASN A 620 -4.24 -22.54 -16.13
C ASN A 620 -2.92 -21.77 -16.25
N SER A 621 -2.81 -20.70 -15.47
CA SER A 621 -1.70 -19.76 -15.45
C SER A 621 -0.63 -20.09 -14.40
N GLN A 622 -0.76 -21.22 -13.73
CA GLN A 622 0.21 -21.71 -12.75
C GLN A 622 1.36 -22.45 -13.45
N GLY A 623 2.57 -22.34 -12.89
CA GLY A 623 3.78 -23.01 -13.38
C GLY A 623 3.76 -24.55 -13.30
N TRP A 624 2.69 -25.13 -12.76
CA TRP A 624 2.52 -26.56 -12.52
C TRP A 624 1.15 -27.07 -13.02
N ASN A 625 1.06 -28.38 -13.25
CA ASN A 625 -0.18 -29.02 -13.66
C ASN A 625 -1.22 -28.95 -12.53
N ARG A 626 -2.42 -28.44 -12.82
CA ARG A 626 -3.48 -28.23 -11.83
C ARG A 626 -4.49 -29.39 -11.89
N PHE A 627 -4.86 -29.92 -10.73
CA PHE A 627 -6.13 -30.63 -10.56
C PHE A 627 -7.18 -29.57 -10.23
N ALA A 628 -8.30 -29.56 -10.96
CA ALA A 628 -9.29 -28.48 -10.85
C ALA A 628 -10.71 -29.03 -10.82
N THR A 629 -11.59 -28.32 -10.11
CA THR A 629 -13.05 -28.42 -10.30
C THR A 629 -13.52 -27.08 -10.82
N ILE A 630 -14.07 -27.04 -12.04
CA ILE A 630 -14.65 -25.83 -12.63
C ILE A 630 -16.16 -25.85 -12.51
N CYS A 631 -16.79 -24.67 -12.47
CA CYS A 631 -18.25 -24.54 -12.64
C CYS A 631 -18.58 -24.27 -14.10
N ILE A 632 -19.66 -24.88 -14.60
CA ILE A 632 -20.32 -24.51 -15.86
C ILE A 632 -21.79 -24.23 -15.56
N GLU A 633 -22.19 -22.96 -15.67
CA GLU A 633 -23.57 -22.54 -15.47
C GLU A 633 -24.52 -23.06 -16.57
N ASN A 634 -25.82 -23.17 -16.25
CA ASN A 634 -26.90 -23.49 -17.20
C ASN A 634 -26.71 -24.84 -17.92
N ALA A 635 -26.07 -25.81 -17.26
CA ALA A 635 -25.64 -27.09 -17.82
C ALA A 635 -26.63 -28.25 -17.52
N ALA A 636 -27.92 -27.95 -17.40
CA ALA A 636 -28.95 -28.93 -17.10
C ALA A 636 -29.05 -30.05 -18.17
N GLY A 637 -28.99 -31.31 -17.74
CA GLY A 637 -29.06 -32.48 -18.62
C GLY A 637 -27.85 -32.61 -19.56
N ARG A 638 -26.66 -32.14 -19.12
CA ARG A 638 -25.42 -32.16 -19.88
C ARG A 638 -24.33 -32.98 -19.21
N ALA A 639 -23.50 -33.63 -20.01
CA ALA A 639 -22.28 -34.28 -19.57
C ALA A 639 -21.04 -33.69 -20.27
N ALA A 640 -19.92 -33.62 -19.56
CA ALA A 640 -18.66 -33.08 -20.04
C ALA A 640 -17.69 -34.20 -20.47
N TYR A 641 -16.98 -33.98 -21.58
CA TYR A 641 -16.06 -34.93 -22.21
C TYR A 641 -14.73 -34.26 -22.54
N ASP A 642 -13.63 -35.02 -22.50
CA ASP A 642 -12.32 -34.57 -23.01
C ASP A 642 -12.16 -34.78 -24.53
N ALA A 643 -10.99 -34.41 -25.07
CA ALA A 643 -10.69 -34.48 -26.51
C ALA A 643 -10.64 -35.93 -27.03
N GLU A 644 -10.32 -36.88 -26.16
CA GLU A 644 -10.35 -38.32 -26.41
C GLU A 644 -11.79 -38.88 -26.40
N GLY A 645 -12.80 -38.05 -26.07
CA GLY A 645 -14.20 -38.42 -26.01
C GLY A 645 -14.59 -39.20 -24.76
N LYS A 646 -13.75 -39.20 -23.72
CA LYS A 646 -14.03 -39.85 -22.44
C LYS A 646 -14.84 -38.91 -21.54
N ARG A 647 -15.88 -39.47 -20.91
CA ARG A 647 -16.72 -38.77 -19.92
C ARG A 647 -15.89 -38.36 -18.70
N LEU A 648 -15.97 -37.08 -18.32
CA LEU A 648 -15.33 -36.53 -17.13
C LEU A 648 -16.24 -36.73 -15.90
N ALA A 649 -15.63 -36.81 -14.72
CA ALA A 649 -16.38 -36.83 -13.46
C ALA A 649 -16.96 -35.43 -13.21
N ALA A 650 -18.27 -35.35 -12.94
CA ALA A 650 -18.94 -34.08 -12.69
C ALA A 650 -20.15 -34.26 -11.75
N ASP A 651 -20.41 -33.23 -10.94
CA ASP A 651 -21.59 -33.14 -10.07
C ASP A 651 -22.53 -32.05 -10.59
N TYR A 652 -23.82 -32.37 -10.80
CA TYR A 652 -24.84 -31.39 -11.18
C TYR A 652 -25.63 -30.93 -9.96
N GLU A 653 -25.78 -29.61 -9.79
CA GLU A 653 -26.47 -29.01 -8.66
C GLU A 653 -27.83 -28.45 -9.10
N GLU A 654 -28.90 -29.22 -8.89
CA GLU A 654 -30.27 -28.88 -9.36
C GLU A 654 -30.77 -27.50 -8.90
N ALA A 655 -30.29 -27.01 -7.75
CA ALA A 655 -30.74 -25.76 -7.14
C ALA A 655 -30.21 -24.50 -7.84
N SER A 656 -29.03 -24.58 -8.47
CA SER A 656 -28.39 -23.48 -9.20
C SER A 656 -28.34 -23.70 -10.72
N GLY A 657 -28.48 -24.95 -11.19
CA GLY A 657 -28.31 -25.30 -12.60
C GLY A 657 -26.86 -25.40 -13.05
N GLU A 658 -25.93 -25.49 -12.09
CA GLU A 658 -24.49 -25.57 -12.31
C GLU A 658 -24.00 -27.03 -12.45
N LEU A 659 -23.00 -27.24 -13.31
CA LEU A 659 -22.28 -28.50 -13.43
C LEU A 659 -20.82 -28.30 -12.98
N PHE A 660 -20.42 -29.01 -11.93
CA PHE A 660 -19.08 -28.95 -11.34
C PHE A 660 -18.20 -30.06 -11.92
N VAL A 661 -17.39 -29.74 -12.93
CA VAL A 661 -16.59 -30.71 -13.69
C VAL A 661 -15.19 -30.84 -13.11
N PHE A 662 -14.77 -32.06 -12.79
CA PHE A 662 -13.40 -32.37 -12.40
C PHE A 662 -12.49 -32.52 -13.64
N LEU A 663 -11.39 -31.79 -13.62
CA LEU A 663 -10.37 -31.79 -14.66
C LEU A 663 -9.07 -32.42 -14.14
N PRO A 664 -8.80 -33.69 -14.46
CA PRO A 664 -7.50 -34.29 -14.23
C PRO A 664 -6.48 -33.71 -15.22
N HIS A 665 -5.34 -33.26 -14.68
CA HIS A 665 -4.18 -32.73 -15.41
C HIS A 665 -4.54 -31.60 -16.38
N LEU A 666 -4.93 -30.44 -15.83
CA LEU A 666 -4.95 -29.18 -16.58
C LEU A 666 -3.50 -28.69 -16.73
N PRO A 667 -2.96 -28.50 -17.96
CA PRO A 667 -1.53 -28.28 -18.18
C PRO A 667 -0.97 -27.03 -17.48
N ALA A 668 0.29 -27.10 -17.02
CA ALA A 668 1.05 -25.93 -16.59
C ALA A 668 1.08 -24.84 -17.67
N LEU A 669 0.91 -23.57 -17.25
CA LEU A 669 0.95 -22.36 -18.09
C LEU A 669 0.32 -22.59 -19.48
N GLY A 670 -0.92 -23.07 -19.51
CA GLY A 670 -1.55 -23.62 -20.71
C GLY A 670 -3.05 -23.85 -20.54
N TYR A 671 -3.63 -24.70 -21.40
CA TYR A 671 -5.08 -24.87 -21.48
C TYR A 671 -5.49 -26.31 -21.83
N LYS A 672 -6.79 -26.60 -21.65
CA LYS A 672 -7.46 -27.83 -22.08
C LYS A 672 -8.91 -27.54 -22.50
N THR A 673 -9.29 -27.97 -23.70
CA THR A 673 -10.67 -27.95 -24.19
C THR A 673 -11.44 -29.16 -23.69
N ILE A 674 -12.69 -28.94 -23.32
CA ILE A 674 -13.69 -29.96 -23.01
C ILE A 674 -14.96 -29.69 -23.84
N TRP A 675 -15.77 -30.72 -24.09
CA TRP A 675 -17.02 -30.59 -24.83
C TRP A 675 -18.21 -30.99 -23.97
N LEU A 676 -19.23 -30.13 -23.97
CA LEU A 676 -20.48 -30.30 -23.25
C LEU A 676 -21.54 -30.86 -24.21
N ARG A 677 -21.96 -32.11 -23.98
CA ARG A 677 -22.96 -32.84 -24.79
C ARG A 677 -24.27 -32.99 -24.01
N ASP A 678 -25.38 -33.23 -24.72
CA ASP A 678 -26.61 -33.71 -24.07
C ASP A 678 -26.33 -35.07 -23.41
N GLU A 679 -26.88 -35.30 -22.22
CA GLU A 679 -26.68 -36.57 -21.53
C GLU A 679 -27.56 -37.67 -22.18
N GLU A 680 -26.92 -38.54 -22.96
CA GLU A 680 -27.60 -39.72 -23.50
C GLU A 680 -27.98 -40.69 -22.36
N ASN A 681 -29.21 -41.22 -22.42
CA ASN A 681 -29.62 -42.26 -21.47
C ASN A 681 -28.87 -43.55 -21.77
N GLU A 682 -27.82 -43.86 -21.00
CA GLU A 682 -27.01 -45.10 -21.08
C GLU A 682 -27.79 -46.36 -20.63
N ALA A 683 -29.01 -46.54 -21.12
CA ALA A 683 -29.95 -47.61 -20.78
C ALA A 683 -29.99 -48.77 -21.81
N GLU A 684 -29.47 -48.58 -23.03
CA GLU A 684 -29.52 -49.60 -24.10
C GLU A 684 -28.12 -50.08 -24.59
N ALA A 685 -27.02 -49.48 -24.13
CA ALA A 685 -25.66 -49.76 -24.62
C ALA A 685 -24.90 -50.89 -23.87
N ALA A 686 -25.57 -51.69 -23.04
CA ALA A 686 -24.95 -52.67 -22.15
C ALA A 686 -25.35 -54.14 -22.44
N ASN A 687 -25.18 -54.60 -23.68
CA ASN A 687 -25.39 -56.00 -24.08
C ASN A 687 -24.14 -56.63 -24.73
N PRO A 688 -23.11 -57.00 -23.95
CA PRO A 688 -21.98 -57.79 -24.46
C PRO A 688 -22.44 -59.22 -24.75
N VAL A 689 -22.66 -59.54 -26.04
CA VAL A 689 -22.98 -60.89 -26.49
C VAL A 689 -21.75 -61.79 -26.34
N LEU A 690 -21.65 -62.47 -25.19
CA LEU A 690 -20.69 -63.54 -24.97
C LEU A 690 -21.13 -64.84 -25.67
N PRO A 691 -20.22 -65.64 -26.25
CA PRO A 691 -20.57 -66.94 -26.82
C PRO A 691 -21.05 -67.91 -25.73
N VAL A 692 -22.09 -68.69 -26.04
CA VAL A 692 -22.60 -69.75 -25.16
C VAL A 692 -21.64 -70.94 -25.16
N SER A 693 -21.28 -71.43 -23.97
CA SER A 693 -20.78 -72.79 -23.76
C SER A 693 -21.73 -73.50 -22.80
N GLU A 694 -22.29 -74.62 -23.24
CA GLU A 694 -23.11 -75.51 -22.41
C GLU A 694 -22.21 -76.25 -21.41
N ASP A 695 -22.58 -76.29 -20.11
CA ASP A 695 -22.75 -77.55 -19.35
C ASP A 695 -23.12 -77.34 -17.86
N GLU A 696 -23.94 -78.28 -17.35
CA GLU A 696 -24.29 -78.60 -15.94
C GLU A 696 -25.15 -77.62 -15.11
N ASP A 697 -25.72 -78.17 -14.02
CA ASP A 697 -27.05 -77.83 -13.42
C ASP A 697 -26.93 -77.69 -11.85
N PRO A 698 -27.98 -77.61 -10.98
CA PRO A 698 -28.07 -76.48 -10.05
C PRO A 698 -28.18 -76.82 -8.53
N GLU A 699 -27.98 -75.81 -7.66
CA GLU A 699 -28.44 -75.84 -6.25
C GLU A 699 -29.10 -74.50 -5.78
N GLU A 700 -30.01 -74.60 -4.81
CA GLU A 700 -30.85 -73.53 -4.21
C GLU A 700 -30.39 -73.25 -2.76
N ILE A 701 -30.65 -72.17 -1.99
CA ILE A 701 -31.65 -71.06 -1.92
C ILE A 701 -30.96 -69.89 -1.12
N PRO A 702 -31.57 -68.70 -0.85
CA PRO A 702 -32.74 -68.00 -1.42
C PRO A 702 -32.47 -66.51 -1.78
N GLY A 703 -33.45 -65.81 -2.35
CA GLY A 703 -33.31 -64.42 -2.81
C GLY A 703 -33.25 -63.33 -1.72
N GLY A 704 -32.59 -62.22 -2.06
CA GLY A 704 -32.65 -60.93 -1.35
C GLY A 704 -32.81 -59.79 -2.35
N THR A 705 -33.81 -58.92 -2.14
CA THR A 705 -34.24 -57.93 -3.14
C THR A 705 -33.36 -56.68 -3.12
N THR A 706 -32.42 -56.55 -4.05
CA THR A 706 -31.65 -55.31 -4.28
C THR A 706 -32.53 -54.24 -4.92
N VAL A 707 -33.07 -53.34 -4.09
CA VAL A 707 -33.77 -52.13 -4.54
C VAL A 707 -32.73 -51.07 -4.89
N MET A 708 -32.73 -50.61 -6.14
CA MET A 708 -31.95 -49.45 -6.57
C MET A 708 -32.47 -48.19 -5.85
N PRO A 709 -31.61 -47.38 -5.20
CA PRO A 709 -32.05 -46.17 -4.51
C PRO A 709 -32.32 -45.04 -5.52
N THR A 710 -33.59 -44.79 -5.82
CA THR A 710 -34.00 -43.57 -6.54
C THR A 710 -33.75 -42.35 -5.63
N PRO A 711 -33.06 -41.30 -6.08
CA PRO A 711 -32.96 -40.07 -5.31
C PRO A 711 -34.33 -39.39 -5.26
N SER A 712 -34.96 -39.42 -4.08
CA SER A 712 -36.08 -38.54 -3.76
C SER A 712 -35.72 -37.77 -2.51
N ALA A 713 -35.95 -36.45 -2.53
CA ALA A 713 -35.55 -35.54 -1.47
C ALA A 713 -36.45 -35.69 -0.22
N SER A 714 -36.23 -36.76 0.54
CA SER A 714 -36.45 -36.70 1.98
C SER A 714 -35.30 -35.91 2.62
N ALA A 715 -35.56 -35.26 3.75
CA ALA A 715 -34.51 -34.57 4.49
C ALA A 715 -33.57 -35.61 5.11
N ALA A 716 -32.43 -35.86 4.48
CA ALA A 716 -31.38 -36.69 5.04
C ALA A 716 -30.92 -36.10 6.39
N GLU A 717 -30.97 -36.91 7.44
CA GLU A 717 -30.55 -36.50 8.78
C GLU A 717 -29.05 -36.23 8.76
N PHE A 718 -28.64 -35.01 9.14
CA PHE A 718 -27.23 -34.60 9.11
C PHE A 718 -26.44 -35.46 10.11
N PRO A 719 -25.54 -36.36 9.65
CA PRO A 719 -24.93 -37.36 10.51
C PRO A 719 -23.92 -36.75 11.48
N ASP A 720 -23.69 -37.43 12.62
CA ASP A 720 -22.67 -37.02 13.59
C ASP A 720 -21.26 -37.10 13.00
N VAL A 721 -21.02 -38.05 12.10
CA VAL A 721 -19.75 -38.31 11.41
C VAL A 721 -19.94 -38.20 9.90
N TRP A 722 -19.07 -37.43 9.24
CA TRP A 722 -18.99 -37.30 7.79
C TRP A 722 -17.72 -37.98 7.25
N GLU A 723 -17.84 -38.66 6.12
CA GLU A 723 -16.82 -39.55 5.56
C GLU A 723 -16.45 -39.13 4.13
N THR A 724 -15.25 -38.58 3.94
CA THR A 724 -14.75 -38.10 2.63
C THR A 724 -13.64 -39.01 2.07
N THR A 725 -13.08 -38.71 0.90
CA THR A 725 -11.93 -39.49 0.37
C THR A 725 -10.71 -39.43 1.31
N HIS A 726 -10.49 -38.28 1.96
CA HIS A 726 -9.26 -38.01 2.72
C HIS A 726 -9.45 -37.96 4.23
N TYR A 727 -10.68 -37.70 4.71
CA TYR A 727 -10.95 -37.43 6.12
C TYR A 727 -12.16 -38.19 6.66
N THR A 728 -12.11 -38.47 7.96
CA THR A 728 -13.29 -38.72 8.82
C THR A 728 -13.47 -37.49 9.70
N VAL A 729 -14.65 -36.87 9.64
CA VAL A 729 -14.94 -35.57 10.29
C VAL A 729 -16.10 -35.74 11.26
N ARG A 730 -16.01 -35.15 12.46
CA ARG A 730 -17.10 -35.16 13.44
C ARG A 730 -17.45 -33.75 13.88
N PHE A 731 -18.72 -33.41 13.80
CA PHE A 731 -19.23 -32.08 14.20
C PHE A 731 -19.91 -32.16 15.57
N ASN A 732 -19.95 -31.04 16.31
CA ASN A 732 -20.72 -30.93 17.54
C ASN A 732 -22.09 -30.25 17.31
N GLU A 733 -22.86 -30.06 18.39
CA GLU A 733 -24.17 -29.37 18.36
C GLU A 733 -24.10 -27.89 17.93
N LEU A 734 -22.90 -27.28 17.96
CA LEU A 734 -22.64 -25.91 17.52
C LEU A 734 -22.16 -25.82 16.06
N GLY A 735 -21.96 -26.96 15.38
CA GLY A 735 -21.40 -27.02 14.03
C GLY A 735 -19.87 -26.92 13.95
N GLU A 736 -19.18 -26.95 15.09
CA GLU A 736 -17.72 -26.89 15.19
C GLU A 736 -17.11 -28.28 14.96
N ILE A 737 -15.91 -28.36 14.38
CA ILE A 737 -15.22 -29.62 14.08
C ILE A 737 -14.51 -30.13 15.35
N VAL A 738 -14.97 -31.26 15.89
CA VAL A 738 -14.45 -31.87 17.14
C VAL A 738 -13.69 -33.18 16.90
N SER A 739 -13.42 -33.52 15.65
CA SER A 739 -12.48 -34.54 15.17
C SER A 739 -12.31 -34.37 13.67
N LEU A 740 -11.08 -34.42 13.19
CA LEU A 740 -10.69 -34.41 11.78
C LEU A 740 -9.55 -35.42 11.61
N VAL A 741 -9.90 -36.69 11.37
CA VAL A 741 -8.89 -37.74 11.19
C VAL A 741 -8.48 -37.80 9.73
N ASP A 742 -7.20 -37.55 9.46
CA ASP A 742 -6.56 -37.77 8.17
C ASP A 742 -6.34 -39.26 7.94
N LYS A 743 -7.04 -39.81 6.95
CA LYS A 743 -7.02 -41.23 6.60
C LYS A 743 -5.68 -41.69 6.04
N ASN A 744 -4.91 -40.79 5.41
CA ASN A 744 -3.62 -41.14 4.82
C ASN A 744 -2.51 -41.20 5.87
N ALA A 745 -2.55 -40.31 6.85
CA ALA A 745 -1.59 -40.29 7.97
C ALA A 745 -2.02 -41.19 9.15
N GLY A 746 -3.30 -41.55 9.25
CA GLY A 746 -3.86 -42.25 10.41
C GLY A 746 -3.87 -41.38 11.68
N ARG A 747 -3.97 -40.06 11.53
CA ARG A 747 -3.73 -39.05 12.57
C ARG A 747 -4.96 -38.17 12.78
N GLU A 748 -5.29 -37.86 14.02
CA GLU A 748 -6.23 -36.80 14.39
C GLU A 748 -5.55 -35.43 14.23
N VAL A 749 -6.20 -34.51 13.52
CA VAL A 749 -5.65 -33.18 13.23
C VAL A 749 -6.01 -32.17 14.32
N ILE A 750 -7.09 -32.37 15.08
CA ILE A 750 -7.57 -31.42 16.10
C ILE A 750 -7.05 -31.78 17.50
N GLN A 751 -6.60 -30.79 18.28
CA GLN A 751 -6.10 -31.03 19.63
C GLN A 751 -7.11 -31.77 20.53
N PRO A 752 -6.69 -32.74 21.35
CA PRO A 752 -7.56 -33.48 22.25
C PRO A 752 -8.46 -32.61 23.13
N GLY A 753 -9.77 -32.69 22.91
CA GLY A 753 -10.78 -31.95 23.67
C GLY A 753 -11.05 -30.51 23.21
N GLN A 754 -10.41 -30.06 22.12
CA GLN A 754 -10.68 -28.79 21.46
C GLN A 754 -11.71 -28.94 20.33
N ALA A 755 -12.04 -27.81 19.68
CA ALA A 755 -12.82 -27.77 18.45
C ALA A 755 -12.17 -26.78 17.46
N ALA A 756 -12.34 -27.03 16.17
CA ALA A 756 -11.80 -26.25 15.05
C ALA A 756 -12.93 -25.67 14.18
N ASN A 757 -12.60 -24.71 13.31
CA ASN A 757 -13.56 -23.83 12.65
C ASN A 757 -14.47 -23.09 13.67
N VAL A 758 -13.88 -22.67 14.79
CA VAL A 758 -14.60 -22.00 15.88
C VAL A 758 -14.58 -20.49 15.62
N PHE A 759 -15.75 -19.91 15.37
CA PHE A 759 -15.91 -18.45 15.29
C PHE A 759 -15.74 -17.80 16.67
N GLN A 760 -14.62 -17.11 16.86
CA GLN A 760 -14.30 -16.35 18.07
C GLN A 760 -14.67 -14.89 17.87
N PHE A 761 -15.35 -14.30 18.85
CA PHE A 761 -15.94 -12.97 18.75
C PHE A 761 -15.57 -12.16 19.99
N PHE A 762 -14.93 -11.02 19.78
CA PHE A 762 -14.31 -10.23 20.84
C PHE A 762 -14.83 -8.79 20.84
N HIS A 763 -14.78 -8.14 22.01
CA HIS A 763 -14.75 -6.68 22.04
C HIS A 763 -13.40 -6.23 21.51
N ASP A 764 -13.42 -5.26 20.61
CA ASP A 764 -12.23 -4.66 20.05
C ASP A 764 -12.31 -3.15 20.22
N ARG A 765 -11.39 -2.63 21.04
CA ARG A 765 -11.38 -1.29 21.62
C ARG A 765 -9.92 -0.92 21.94
N PRO A 766 -9.11 -0.59 20.92
CA PRO A 766 -7.74 -0.15 21.14
C PRO A 766 -7.73 1.13 22.00
N THR A 767 -6.57 1.49 22.54
CA THR A 767 -6.44 2.64 23.46
C THR A 767 -6.37 3.98 22.72
N GLU A 768 -5.97 3.94 21.46
CA GLU A 768 -5.93 5.04 20.49
C GLU A 768 -6.17 4.41 19.09
N TRP A 769 -6.43 5.22 18.06
CA TRP A 769 -6.44 4.80 16.64
C TRP A 769 -7.36 3.61 16.29
N ASP A 770 -8.68 3.75 16.50
CA ASP A 770 -9.72 2.70 16.37
C ASP A 770 -9.60 1.81 15.09
N ALA A 771 -9.57 2.43 13.90
CA ALA A 771 -9.38 1.69 12.64
C ALA A 771 -8.00 1.07 12.45
N TRP A 772 -6.95 1.62 13.06
CA TRP A 772 -5.56 1.19 12.85
C TRP A 772 -5.18 0.01 13.73
N ASP A 773 -5.44 0.01 15.04
CA ASP A 773 -4.89 -1.00 15.97
C ASP A 773 -5.95 -1.90 16.63
N VAL A 774 -5.53 -3.06 17.14
CA VAL A 774 -6.40 -4.03 17.85
C VAL A 774 -6.17 -3.90 19.35
N ASP A 775 -7.22 -4.04 20.19
CA ASP A 775 -7.01 -4.13 21.65
C ASP A 775 -6.09 -5.32 21.99
N PRO A 776 -4.87 -5.10 22.56
CA PRO A 776 -3.93 -6.19 22.87
C PRO A 776 -4.43 -7.18 23.93
N ARG A 777 -5.62 -6.93 24.51
CA ARG A 777 -6.32 -7.77 25.48
C ARG A 777 -7.59 -8.39 24.89
N PHE A 778 -7.81 -8.37 23.57
CA PHE A 778 -9.05 -8.88 22.93
C PHE A 778 -9.38 -10.32 23.41
N GLU A 779 -8.37 -11.17 23.57
CA GLU A 779 -8.46 -12.55 24.07
C GLU A 779 -9.20 -12.67 25.42
N GLN A 780 -9.12 -11.62 26.25
CA GLN A 780 -9.71 -11.56 27.59
C GLN A 780 -11.14 -10.99 27.57
N GLN A 781 -11.63 -10.55 26.41
CA GLN A 781 -12.88 -9.80 26.25
C GLN A 781 -13.84 -10.44 25.23
N PRO A 782 -14.26 -11.71 25.41
CA PRO A 782 -15.22 -12.37 24.52
C PRO A 782 -16.56 -11.62 24.50
N ALA A 783 -17.02 -11.25 23.30
CA ALA A 783 -18.26 -10.51 23.06
C ALA A 783 -19.52 -11.39 22.93
N GLY A 784 -19.36 -12.71 22.94
CA GLY A 784 -20.44 -13.68 22.78
C GLY A 784 -19.93 -15.00 22.24
N LYS A 785 -20.84 -15.79 21.64
CA LYS A 785 -20.53 -16.99 20.85
C LYS A 785 -21.47 -17.04 19.64
N ALA A 786 -20.99 -17.64 18.55
CA ALA A 786 -21.86 -18.02 17.44
C ALA A 786 -22.90 -19.05 17.90
N LYS A 787 -24.16 -18.88 17.50
CA LYS A 787 -25.25 -19.83 17.77
C LYS A 787 -25.71 -20.43 16.45
N LEU A 788 -25.55 -21.75 16.31
CA LEU A 788 -26.05 -22.47 15.13
C LEU A 788 -27.58 -22.27 14.98
N LEU A 789 -27.99 -21.99 13.75
CA LEU A 789 -29.38 -21.82 13.33
C LEU A 789 -29.86 -23.04 12.55
N ASP A 790 -29.09 -23.46 11.54
CA ASP A 790 -29.29 -24.70 10.80
C ASP A 790 -27.97 -25.26 10.24
N LYS A 791 -27.97 -26.57 9.96
CA LYS A 791 -26.92 -27.28 9.22
C LYS A 791 -27.56 -28.17 8.16
N LYS A 792 -26.99 -28.23 6.95
CA LYS A 792 -27.57 -28.92 5.77
C LYS A 792 -26.48 -29.61 4.96
N ILE A 793 -26.83 -30.72 4.32
CA ILE A 793 -26.05 -31.27 3.20
C ILE A 793 -26.58 -30.57 1.94
N ILE A 794 -25.71 -29.91 1.18
CA ILE A 794 -26.06 -29.26 -0.10
C ILE A 794 -25.73 -30.20 -1.25
N ALA A 795 -24.52 -30.76 -1.25
CA ALA A 795 -24.06 -31.74 -2.21
C ALA A 795 -23.26 -32.86 -1.53
N SER A 796 -23.28 -34.06 -2.14
CA SER A 796 -22.57 -35.26 -1.69
C SER A 796 -22.23 -36.12 -2.91
N GLY A 797 -21.44 -35.56 -3.83
CA GLY A 797 -21.27 -36.06 -5.19
C GLY A 797 -20.00 -36.90 -5.43
N GLY A 798 -19.67 -37.11 -6.69
CA GLY A 798 -18.47 -37.79 -7.18
C GLY A 798 -17.25 -36.86 -7.36
N VAL A 799 -17.42 -35.54 -7.24
CA VAL A 799 -16.35 -34.54 -7.29
C VAL A 799 -16.19 -33.77 -5.98
N ARG A 800 -17.30 -33.41 -5.30
CA ARG A 800 -17.28 -32.70 -4.02
C ARG A 800 -18.42 -33.07 -3.06
N ASP A 801 -18.16 -32.94 -1.78
CA ASP A 801 -19.18 -32.79 -0.73
C ASP A 801 -19.27 -31.32 -0.32
N VAL A 802 -20.48 -30.82 -0.05
CA VAL A 802 -20.73 -29.45 0.41
C VAL A 802 -21.70 -29.49 1.59
N LEU A 803 -21.21 -29.07 2.76
CA LEU A 803 -21.97 -29.01 4.01
C LEU A 803 -22.18 -27.56 4.41
N ARG A 804 -23.43 -27.08 4.39
CA ARG A 804 -23.76 -25.71 4.76
C ARG A 804 -24.10 -25.60 6.23
N PHE A 805 -23.56 -24.58 6.88
CA PHE A 805 -23.86 -24.21 8.26
C PHE A 805 -24.24 -22.74 8.33
N ARG A 806 -25.15 -22.38 9.23
CA ARG A 806 -25.66 -21.01 9.39
C ARG A 806 -25.70 -20.66 10.87
N TRP A 807 -25.11 -19.54 11.26
CA TRP A 807 -25.06 -19.07 12.65
C TRP A 807 -25.57 -17.63 12.80
N GLN A 808 -26.18 -17.35 13.95
CA GLN A 808 -26.36 -15.99 14.46
C GLN A 808 -25.15 -15.63 15.33
N LEU A 809 -24.59 -14.44 15.14
CA LEU A 809 -23.55 -13.87 15.99
C LEU A 809 -23.94 -12.44 16.38
N ASN A 810 -24.47 -12.27 17.60
CA ASN A 810 -25.10 -11.03 18.06
C ASN A 810 -26.14 -10.50 17.05
N ARG A 811 -25.86 -9.41 16.33
CA ARG A 811 -26.77 -8.82 15.31
C ARG A 811 -26.54 -9.42 13.92
N SER A 812 -25.35 -9.96 13.71
CA SER A 812 -24.83 -10.43 12.42
C SER A 812 -25.17 -11.90 12.16
N THR A 813 -25.11 -12.32 10.90
CA THR A 813 -25.28 -13.73 10.51
C THR A 813 -24.14 -14.22 9.64
N ILE A 814 -23.72 -15.45 9.89
CA ILE A 814 -22.67 -16.15 9.12
C ILE A 814 -23.33 -17.34 8.41
N GLU A 815 -23.13 -17.45 7.11
CA GLU A 815 -23.45 -18.62 6.30
C GLU A 815 -22.16 -19.16 5.69
N GLN A 816 -21.93 -20.47 5.79
CA GLN A 816 -20.69 -21.08 5.32
C GLN A 816 -20.95 -22.43 4.65
N ASP A 817 -20.34 -22.61 3.49
CA ASP A 817 -20.16 -23.92 2.87
C ASP A 817 -18.78 -24.47 3.25
N VAL A 818 -18.77 -25.60 3.97
CA VAL A 818 -17.57 -26.41 4.18
C VAL A 818 -17.50 -27.43 3.03
N ILE A 819 -16.49 -27.29 2.19
CA ILE A 819 -16.34 -28.05 0.94
C ILE A 819 -15.20 -29.05 1.09
N PHE A 820 -15.49 -30.31 0.77
CA PHE A 820 -14.50 -31.39 0.70
C PHE A 820 -14.43 -31.94 -0.72
N TYR A 821 -13.28 -31.80 -1.37
CA TYR A 821 -13.06 -32.36 -2.70
C TYR A 821 -12.75 -33.87 -2.62
N LYS A 822 -13.14 -34.64 -3.65
CA LYS A 822 -12.81 -36.07 -3.74
C LYS A 822 -11.39 -36.33 -4.22
N TYR A 823 -10.73 -35.34 -4.82
CA TYR A 823 -9.43 -35.44 -5.50
C TYR A 823 -8.40 -34.39 -5.02
N ASP A 824 -8.77 -33.54 -4.06
CA ASP A 824 -7.87 -32.58 -3.39
C ASP A 824 -8.08 -32.71 -1.87
N ARG A 825 -6.99 -32.59 -1.12
CA ARG A 825 -6.95 -32.65 0.34
C ARG A 825 -7.32 -31.32 1.01
N ARG A 826 -7.39 -30.23 0.24
CA ARG A 826 -7.85 -28.91 0.71
C ARG A 826 -9.30 -28.96 1.20
N ILE A 827 -9.56 -28.37 2.35
CA ILE A 827 -10.89 -28.18 2.91
C ILE A 827 -11.20 -26.68 2.83
N ASP A 828 -12.17 -26.28 2.02
CA ASP A 828 -12.52 -24.87 1.82
C ASP A 828 -13.70 -24.46 2.68
N PHE A 829 -13.62 -23.27 3.28
CA PHE A 829 -14.61 -22.66 4.14
C PHE A 829 -15.12 -21.38 3.45
N LYS A 830 -15.94 -21.56 2.41
CA LYS A 830 -16.53 -20.43 1.66
C LYS A 830 -17.57 -19.76 2.55
N THR A 831 -17.26 -18.55 3.00
CA THR A 831 -17.98 -17.88 4.09
C THR A 831 -18.59 -16.57 3.60
N HIS A 832 -19.89 -16.41 3.88
CA HIS A 832 -20.67 -15.20 3.65
C HIS A 832 -21.12 -14.63 5.00
N VAL A 833 -20.91 -13.34 5.23
CA VAL A 833 -21.24 -12.67 6.50
C VAL A 833 -22.00 -11.38 6.27
N SER A 834 -23.22 -11.30 6.81
CA SER A 834 -23.97 -10.05 6.97
C SER A 834 -23.60 -9.45 8.32
N TRP A 835 -22.80 -8.37 8.30
CA TRP A 835 -22.06 -7.83 9.44
C TRP A 835 -22.59 -6.47 9.88
N HIS A 836 -23.13 -6.42 11.11
CA HIS A 836 -23.86 -5.27 11.68
C HIS A 836 -23.45 -4.99 13.14
N GLU A 837 -22.16 -5.14 13.42
CA GLU A 837 -21.55 -4.94 14.74
C GLU A 837 -20.95 -3.52 14.93
N ALA A 838 -20.41 -3.26 16.12
CA ALA A 838 -19.65 -2.05 16.45
C ALA A 838 -18.66 -2.35 17.61
N HIS A 839 -17.40 -1.93 17.46
CA HIS A 839 -16.26 -2.22 18.34
C HIS A 839 -16.10 -3.71 18.61
N LYS A 840 -15.97 -4.48 17.53
CA LYS A 840 -15.84 -5.95 17.51
C LYS A 840 -14.77 -6.43 16.55
N LEU A 841 -14.19 -7.57 16.90
CA LEU A 841 -13.30 -8.38 16.07
C LEU A 841 -13.87 -9.80 15.96
N LEU A 842 -14.03 -10.28 14.72
CA LEU A 842 -14.37 -11.66 14.39
C LEU A 842 -13.12 -12.39 13.92
N LYS A 843 -12.81 -13.52 14.55
CA LYS A 843 -11.77 -14.47 14.13
C LYS A 843 -12.36 -15.86 13.92
N VAL A 844 -11.64 -16.72 13.20
CA VAL A 844 -11.83 -18.19 13.24
C VAL A 844 -10.60 -18.84 13.86
N ALA A 845 -10.80 -19.93 14.62
CA ALA A 845 -9.74 -20.68 15.28
C ALA A 845 -9.68 -22.16 14.88
N PHE A 846 -8.44 -22.66 14.75
CA PHE A 846 -8.08 -24.04 14.47
C PHE A 846 -6.98 -24.51 15.45
N PRO A 847 -7.34 -25.11 16.60
CA PRO A 847 -6.41 -25.76 17.51
C PRO A 847 -5.96 -27.11 16.94
N VAL A 848 -4.79 -27.15 16.29
CA VAL A 848 -4.27 -28.35 15.61
C VAL A 848 -3.28 -29.13 16.47
N ASP A 849 -3.27 -30.46 16.36
CA ASP A 849 -2.37 -31.33 17.13
C ASP A 849 -0.97 -31.41 16.50
N VAL A 850 -0.29 -30.26 16.42
CA VAL A 850 1.06 -30.08 15.84
C VAL A 850 1.94 -29.30 16.83
N LEU A 851 3.12 -29.82 17.18
CA LEU A 851 4.02 -29.18 18.13
C LEU A 851 5.20 -28.46 17.44
N THR A 852 5.16 -27.13 17.42
CA THR A 852 6.23 -26.27 16.91
C THR A 852 6.40 -25.00 17.75
N GLU A 853 7.64 -24.51 17.85
CA GLU A 853 8.00 -23.22 18.47
C GLU A 853 7.84 -22.03 17.51
N LYS A 854 7.60 -22.29 16.21
CA LYS A 854 7.40 -21.27 15.17
C LYS A 854 6.29 -21.63 14.18
N ALA A 855 5.64 -20.60 13.65
CA ALA A 855 4.79 -20.69 12.48
C ALA A 855 5.44 -19.95 11.30
N THR A 856 5.24 -20.45 10.07
CA THR A 856 5.68 -19.75 8.85
C THR A 856 4.53 -18.92 8.28
N TYR A 857 4.81 -17.73 7.79
CA TYR A 857 3.86 -16.82 7.16
C TYR A 857 4.36 -16.44 5.76
N GLU A 858 3.46 -16.43 4.78
CA GLU A 858 3.79 -15.92 3.45
C GLU A 858 3.89 -14.39 3.47
N ILE A 859 4.84 -13.84 2.71
CA ILE A 859 5.01 -12.41 2.46
C ILE A 859 5.26 -12.17 0.96
N PRO A 860 5.21 -10.91 0.47
CA PRO A 860 5.58 -10.58 -0.91
C PRO A 860 6.90 -11.25 -1.34
N PHE A 861 6.85 -12.09 -2.37
CA PHE A 861 7.99 -12.88 -2.88
C PHE A 861 8.77 -13.74 -1.86
N GLY A 862 8.12 -14.29 -0.82
CA GLY A 862 8.79 -15.24 0.07
C GLY A 862 7.98 -15.67 1.30
N SER A 863 8.70 -16.10 2.34
CA SER A 863 8.09 -16.45 3.63
C SER A 863 9.02 -16.10 4.80
N LEU A 864 8.46 -15.95 6.00
CA LEU A 864 9.20 -15.73 7.24
C LEU A 864 8.62 -16.54 8.41
N GLU A 865 9.46 -16.86 9.39
CA GLU A 865 9.06 -17.61 10.59
C GLU A 865 8.89 -16.66 11.78
N ARG A 866 7.74 -16.69 12.47
CA ARG A 866 7.53 -16.01 13.78
C ARG A 866 7.28 -17.03 14.88
N ALA A 867 7.60 -16.68 16.12
CA ALA A 867 7.43 -17.57 17.25
C ALA A 867 5.94 -17.85 17.57
N THR A 868 5.62 -19.06 18.03
CA THR A 868 4.29 -19.42 18.54
C THR A 868 4.14 -19.14 20.05
N HIS A 869 5.07 -18.41 20.65
CA HIS A 869 5.13 -18.14 22.09
C HIS A 869 5.48 -16.67 22.38
N ARG A 870 5.32 -16.24 23.64
CA ARG A 870 5.36 -14.84 24.11
C ARG A 870 6.48 -14.59 25.16
N ASN A 871 7.65 -15.21 24.99
CA ASN A 871 8.76 -15.20 25.96
C ASN A 871 9.48 -13.84 26.01
N THR A 872 9.93 -13.31 24.87
CA THR A 872 10.51 -11.96 24.79
C THR A 872 9.45 -10.87 24.62
N SER A 873 9.85 -9.60 24.72
CA SER A 873 8.96 -8.45 24.49
C SER A 873 8.60 -8.29 23.01
N TRP A 874 9.54 -8.53 22.10
CA TRP A 874 9.31 -8.57 20.64
C TRP A 874 8.26 -9.65 20.28
N GLU A 875 8.40 -10.85 20.84
CA GLU A 875 7.41 -11.92 20.68
C GLU A 875 6.02 -11.58 21.25
N ARG A 876 5.95 -10.76 22.31
CA ARG A 876 4.66 -10.27 22.85
C ARG A 876 4.01 -9.23 21.96
N ALA A 877 4.78 -8.37 21.32
CA ALA A 877 4.27 -7.37 20.38
C ALA A 877 3.70 -8.01 19.11
N GLN A 878 4.21 -9.18 18.70
CA GLN A 878 3.73 -9.99 17.57
C GLN A 878 2.43 -10.79 17.89
N PHE A 879 1.47 -10.18 18.58
CA PHE A 879 0.18 -10.81 18.91
C PHE A 879 -0.84 -10.81 17.76
N GLU A 880 -0.62 -9.97 16.75
CA GLU A 880 -1.36 -9.87 15.48
C GLU A 880 -0.32 -9.58 14.39
N VAL A 881 -0.29 -10.36 13.32
CA VAL A 881 0.78 -10.32 12.31
C VAL A 881 0.22 -10.40 10.90
N CYS A 882 0.88 -9.78 9.91
CA CYS A 882 0.50 -9.97 8.52
C CYS A 882 1.00 -11.34 8.01
N GLY A 883 0.13 -12.05 7.27
CA GLY A 883 0.48 -13.18 6.41
C GLY A 883 -0.35 -13.10 5.12
N HIS A 884 0.27 -13.34 3.96
CA HIS A 884 -0.32 -13.05 2.66
C HIS A 884 -1.45 -14.02 2.27
N ARG A 885 -1.15 -15.15 1.60
CA ARG A 885 -2.17 -16.16 1.23
C ARG A 885 -2.20 -17.36 2.19
N PHE A 886 -1.16 -17.55 3.03
CA PHE A 886 -1.13 -18.61 4.04
C PHE A 886 -0.29 -18.30 5.28
N ALA A 887 -0.60 -19.02 6.35
CA ALA A 887 0.30 -19.30 7.47
C ALA A 887 0.31 -20.81 7.75
N ASP A 888 1.40 -21.34 8.32
CA ASP A 888 1.64 -22.76 8.50
C ASP A 888 2.23 -23.11 9.88
N VAL A 889 1.78 -24.24 10.45
CA VAL A 889 2.49 -24.93 11.53
C VAL A 889 2.85 -26.35 11.10
N SER A 890 4.13 -26.66 11.12
CA SER A 890 4.68 -27.97 10.75
C SER A 890 5.57 -28.52 11.87
N GLU A 891 5.40 -29.79 12.20
CA GLU A 891 6.34 -30.58 12.99
C GLU A 891 7.09 -31.58 12.09
N ARG A 892 7.89 -32.49 12.66
CA ARG A 892 8.67 -33.43 11.85
C ARG A 892 7.78 -34.49 11.17
N GLY A 893 7.38 -34.19 9.94
CA GLY A 893 6.70 -35.13 9.03
C GLY A 893 5.18 -34.95 8.93
N TYR A 894 4.63 -33.94 9.59
CA TYR A 894 3.22 -33.56 9.46
C TYR A 894 3.05 -32.06 9.74
N GLY A 895 2.14 -31.40 9.04
CA GLY A 895 1.82 -30.01 9.25
C GLY A 895 0.40 -29.66 8.81
N VAL A 896 -0.01 -28.43 9.13
CA VAL A 896 -1.29 -27.88 8.73
C VAL A 896 -1.11 -26.42 8.34
N SER A 897 -1.46 -26.13 7.08
CA SER A 897 -1.50 -24.75 6.58
C SER A 897 -2.92 -24.19 6.65
N LEU A 898 -3.05 -22.93 7.08
CA LEU A 898 -4.29 -22.14 7.10
C LEU A 898 -4.18 -21.05 6.03
N MET A 899 -4.84 -21.29 4.90
CA MET A 899 -4.79 -20.45 3.70
C MET A 899 -6.01 -19.53 3.62
N ASN A 900 -5.92 -18.44 2.86
CA ASN A 900 -7.00 -17.46 2.71
C ASN A 900 -7.01 -16.81 1.31
N ASP A 901 -8.15 -16.20 0.91
CA ASP A 901 -8.30 -15.51 -0.38
C ASP A 901 -8.34 -13.97 -0.33
N CYS A 902 -8.36 -13.35 0.87
CA CYS A 902 -8.40 -11.89 1.06
C CYS A 902 -8.12 -11.36 2.50
N LYS A 903 -7.65 -12.20 3.42
CA LYS A 903 -7.41 -11.85 4.83
C LYS A 903 -5.90 -11.76 5.09
N TYR A 904 -5.48 -10.80 5.90
CA TYR A 904 -4.06 -10.55 6.13
C TYR A 904 -3.67 -10.65 7.62
N GLY A 905 -4.57 -10.32 8.54
CA GLY A 905 -4.34 -10.47 9.98
C GLY A 905 -4.40 -11.93 10.44
N TYR A 906 -3.28 -12.46 10.91
CA TYR A 906 -3.16 -13.76 11.57
C TYR A 906 -2.73 -13.61 13.02
N ASP A 907 -3.07 -14.58 13.86
CA ASP A 907 -2.32 -14.85 15.08
C ASP A 907 -2.18 -16.37 15.28
N ILE A 908 -1.00 -16.83 15.70
CA ILE A 908 -0.75 -18.24 16.00
C ILE A 908 -0.02 -18.34 17.34
N GLN A 909 -0.61 -19.07 18.28
CA GLN A 909 -0.11 -19.19 19.66
C GLN A 909 -0.20 -20.66 20.12
N GLY A 910 0.93 -21.23 20.51
CA GLY A 910 1.12 -22.68 20.54
C GLY A 910 0.75 -23.28 19.18
N SER A 911 -0.22 -24.20 19.17
CA SER A 911 -0.78 -24.81 17.96
C SER A 911 -2.18 -24.27 17.61
N VAL A 912 -2.61 -23.17 18.22
CA VAL A 912 -3.89 -22.53 17.89
C VAL A 912 -3.66 -21.55 16.74
N MET A 913 -4.02 -21.95 15.53
CA MET A 913 -4.00 -21.06 14.37
C MET A 913 -5.27 -20.21 14.38
N ARG A 914 -5.14 -18.88 14.24
CA ARG A 914 -6.27 -17.96 14.09
C ARG A 914 -6.09 -17.03 12.92
N LEU A 915 -7.21 -16.74 12.27
CA LEU A 915 -7.32 -15.79 11.17
C LEU A 915 -8.34 -14.70 11.55
N SER A 916 -7.93 -13.45 11.44
CA SER A 916 -8.79 -12.27 11.62
C SER A 916 -9.66 -12.09 10.37
N LEU A 917 -10.98 -12.08 10.55
CA LEU A 917 -11.94 -12.14 9.44
C LEU A 917 -12.56 -10.77 9.15
N LEU A 918 -13.05 -10.07 10.18
CA LEU A 918 -13.71 -8.76 10.09
C LEU A 918 -13.47 -7.97 11.39
N ARG A 919 -13.37 -6.64 11.26
CA ARG A 919 -13.44 -5.68 12.37
C ARG A 919 -14.72 -4.84 12.26
N ALA A 920 -14.96 -3.98 13.23
CA ALA A 920 -16.03 -2.97 13.20
C ALA A 920 -15.63 -1.71 13.98
N PRO A 921 -14.55 -1.00 13.60
CA PRO A 921 -14.23 0.29 14.20
C PRO A 921 -15.30 1.33 13.82
N GLN A 922 -15.27 2.49 14.46
CA GLN A 922 -16.18 3.61 14.19
C GLN A 922 -15.45 4.93 13.88
N TRP A 923 -14.12 4.93 13.92
CA TRP A 923 -13.31 6.08 13.55
C TRP A 923 -12.10 5.64 12.69
N PRO A 924 -11.80 6.33 11.57
CA PRO A 924 -12.43 7.56 11.09
C PRO A 924 -13.65 7.33 10.16
N ASP A 925 -13.88 6.11 9.69
CA ASP A 925 -15.11 5.72 8.99
C ASP A 925 -16.13 5.07 9.95
N VAL A 926 -17.27 5.72 10.13
CA VAL A 926 -18.42 5.21 10.91
C VAL A 926 -19.19 4.06 10.21
N GLN A 927 -18.83 3.72 8.97
CA GLN A 927 -19.38 2.60 8.19
C GLN A 927 -18.38 1.46 7.96
N ALA A 928 -17.19 1.51 8.56
CA ALA A 928 -16.12 0.53 8.37
C ALA A 928 -16.60 -0.93 8.48
N ASP A 929 -16.43 -1.69 7.39
CA ASP A 929 -16.89 -3.06 7.21
C ASP A 929 -18.40 -3.34 7.42
N ILE A 930 -19.28 -2.36 7.63
CA ILE A 930 -20.72 -2.61 7.83
C ILE A 930 -21.38 -3.00 6.50
N GLY A 931 -21.82 -4.26 6.38
CA GLY A 931 -22.45 -4.78 5.17
C GLY A 931 -22.23 -6.28 4.96
N GLU A 932 -22.25 -6.69 3.69
CA GLU A 932 -22.12 -8.10 3.27
C GLU A 932 -20.68 -8.42 2.84
N HIS A 933 -20.14 -9.55 3.30
CA HIS A 933 -18.76 -9.97 3.04
C HIS A 933 -18.67 -11.41 2.56
N ASP A 934 -18.06 -11.63 1.39
CA ASP A 934 -17.76 -12.96 0.84
C ASP A 934 -16.25 -13.24 0.85
N PHE A 935 -15.82 -14.27 1.56
CA PHE A 935 -14.41 -14.66 1.65
C PHE A 935 -14.23 -16.17 1.85
N THR A 936 -13.08 -16.69 1.43
CA THR A 936 -12.72 -18.11 1.60
C THR A 936 -11.42 -18.23 2.38
N TYR A 937 -11.43 -19.09 3.39
CA TYR A 937 -10.22 -19.63 4.00
C TYR A 937 -10.24 -21.16 3.87
N SER A 938 -9.06 -21.77 3.97
CA SER A 938 -8.91 -23.21 3.74
C SER A 938 -7.95 -23.84 4.73
N LEU A 939 -8.30 -25.03 5.22
CA LEU A 939 -7.40 -25.85 6.02
C LEU A 939 -6.76 -26.91 5.12
N TYR A 940 -5.43 -27.05 5.21
CA TYR A 940 -4.66 -28.01 4.41
C TYR A 940 -3.76 -28.87 5.32
N PRO A 941 -4.29 -29.98 5.88
CA PRO A 941 -3.48 -30.97 6.59
C PRO A 941 -2.60 -31.77 5.61
N HIS A 942 -1.29 -31.80 5.85
CA HIS A 942 -0.32 -32.40 4.92
C HIS A 942 0.75 -33.23 5.65
N ALA A 943 1.38 -34.14 4.89
CA ALA A 943 2.63 -34.77 5.32
C ALA A 943 3.81 -33.81 5.12
N GLY A 944 4.92 -34.05 5.81
CA GLY A 944 6.12 -33.21 5.71
C GLY A 944 5.93 -31.82 6.32
N ASP A 945 6.60 -30.83 5.74
CA ASP A 945 6.44 -29.40 6.00
C ASP A 945 5.74 -28.69 4.82
N TRP A 946 5.38 -27.41 4.97
CA TRP A 946 4.71 -26.62 3.92
C TRP A 946 5.45 -26.55 2.57
N ARG A 947 6.79 -26.73 2.56
CA ARG A 947 7.61 -26.79 1.34
C ARG A 947 7.32 -28.08 0.58
N SER A 948 7.55 -29.21 1.24
CA SER A 948 7.27 -30.54 0.68
C SER A 948 5.79 -30.81 0.41
N ALA A 949 4.89 -30.07 1.06
CA ALA A 949 3.45 -30.05 0.77
C ALA A 949 3.04 -29.11 -0.36
N ASN A 950 3.97 -28.29 -0.88
CA ASN A 950 3.72 -27.26 -1.89
C ASN A 950 2.59 -26.29 -1.51
N THR A 951 2.55 -25.85 -0.25
CA THR A 951 1.52 -24.94 0.28
C THR A 951 1.42 -23.62 -0.50
N VAL A 952 2.55 -23.08 -0.98
CA VAL A 952 2.58 -21.90 -1.87
C VAL A 952 1.73 -22.14 -3.13
N GLN A 953 1.85 -23.32 -3.74
CA GLN A 953 1.07 -23.72 -4.92
C GLN A 953 -0.42 -23.90 -4.59
N ALA A 954 -0.74 -24.52 -3.45
CA ALA A 954 -2.11 -24.71 -2.97
C ALA A 954 -2.81 -23.39 -2.63
N ALA A 955 -2.10 -22.44 -2.02
CA ALA A 955 -2.60 -21.11 -1.67
C ALA A 955 -2.78 -20.24 -2.93
N ALA A 956 -1.86 -20.30 -3.89
CA ALA A 956 -2.03 -19.66 -5.19
C ALA A 956 -3.22 -20.26 -5.96
N ALA A 957 -3.45 -21.58 -5.89
CA ALA A 957 -4.60 -22.27 -6.48
C ALA A 957 -5.93 -22.14 -5.69
N LEU A 958 -5.92 -21.52 -4.51
CA LEU A 958 -7.10 -21.01 -3.80
C LEU A 958 -7.45 -19.59 -4.27
N ASN A 959 -6.42 -18.77 -4.50
CA ASN A 959 -6.59 -17.35 -4.82
C ASN A 959 -6.93 -17.11 -6.31
N GLN A 960 -6.33 -17.88 -7.23
CA GLN A 960 -6.56 -17.78 -8.67
C GLN A 960 -7.82 -18.51 -9.13
N GLU A 961 -8.76 -17.75 -9.67
CA GLU A 961 -9.86 -18.25 -10.50
C GLU A 961 -9.32 -18.92 -11.77
N ILE A 962 -10.15 -19.70 -12.46
CA ILE A 962 -9.80 -20.44 -13.67
C ILE A 962 -10.59 -19.82 -14.83
N PRO A 963 -9.95 -19.15 -15.80
CA PRO A 963 -10.66 -18.66 -16.98
C PRO A 963 -11.26 -19.83 -17.76
N VAL A 964 -12.53 -19.68 -18.16
CA VAL A 964 -13.27 -20.66 -18.97
C VAL A 964 -13.96 -19.93 -20.11
N VAL A 965 -13.46 -20.11 -21.34
CA VAL A 965 -14.02 -19.49 -22.55
C VAL A 965 -14.90 -20.50 -23.28
N ARG A 966 -16.20 -20.21 -23.37
CA ARG A 966 -17.13 -20.95 -24.24
C ARG A 966 -16.92 -20.51 -25.68
N THR A 967 -16.74 -21.44 -26.61
CA THR A 967 -16.58 -21.16 -28.05
C THR A 967 -17.53 -22.00 -28.91
N THR A 968 -17.46 -21.83 -30.23
CA THR A 968 -18.11 -22.71 -31.22
C THR A 968 -17.11 -23.75 -31.73
N ALA A 969 -17.56 -24.78 -32.44
CA ALA A 969 -16.64 -25.75 -33.05
C ALA A 969 -16.03 -25.17 -34.34
N HIS A 970 -14.72 -24.90 -34.31
CA HIS A 970 -13.93 -24.38 -35.43
C HIS A 970 -12.59 -25.12 -35.55
N GLU A 971 -12.01 -25.09 -36.75
CA GLU A 971 -10.61 -25.49 -36.97
C GLU A 971 -9.67 -24.41 -36.38
N GLY A 972 -8.45 -24.80 -36.01
CA GLY A 972 -7.44 -23.93 -35.42
C GLY A 972 -6.03 -24.50 -35.62
N ASP A 973 -5.00 -23.68 -35.41
CA ASP A 973 -3.60 -24.07 -35.56
C ASP A 973 -3.01 -24.72 -34.30
N LEU A 974 -3.67 -24.60 -33.15
CA LEU A 974 -3.23 -25.15 -31.87
C LEU A 974 -4.06 -26.37 -31.45
N SER A 975 -3.41 -27.41 -30.91
CA SER A 975 -4.11 -28.63 -30.46
C SER A 975 -5.00 -28.38 -29.23
N PRO A 976 -6.03 -29.22 -28.97
CA PRO A 976 -7.05 -28.94 -27.95
C PRO A 976 -6.60 -28.97 -26.48
N SER A 977 -5.38 -29.42 -26.18
CA SER A 977 -4.82 -29.42 -24.83
C SER A 977 -3.30 -29.35 -24.92
N MET A 978 -2.68 -28.31 -24.37
CA MET A 978 -1.23 -28.10 -24.51
C MET A 978 -0.69 -27.10 -23.46
N PRO A 979 0.49 -27.33 -22.85
CA PRO A 979 1.20 -26.28 -22.10
C PRO A 979 1.68 -25.19 -23.06
N ALA A 980 1.35 -23.92 -22.81
CA ALA A 980 1.76 -22.79 -23.65
C ALA A 980 3.20 -22.35 -23.36
N LEU A 981 3.68 -22.55 -22.13
CA LEU A 981 5.04 -22.30 -21.70
C LEU A 981 5.57 -23.53 -20.94
N LEU A 982 6.74 -24.04 -21.29
CA LEU A 982 7.35 -25.18 -20.61
C LEU A 982 8.25 -24.67 -19.47
N TYR A 983 7.99 -25.16 -18.26
CA TYR A 983 8.64 -24.73 -17.03
C TYR A 983 8.90 -25.94 -16.12
N THR A 984 9.98 -25.91 -15.34
CA THR A 984 10.42 -27.05 -14.51
C THR A 984 10.53 -26.77 -13.01
N GLY A 985 10.06 -25.61 -12.53
CA GLY A 985 10.22 -25.22 -11.13
C GLY A 985 9.22 -25.87 -10.17
N GLU A 986 9.71 -26.31 -9.01
CA GLU A 986 8.94 -26.83 -7.88
C GLU A 986 8.73 -25.76 -6.79
N HIS A 987 9.77 -24.99 -6.46
CA HIS A 987 9.73 -23.95 -5.42
C HIS A 987 10.09 -22.55 -5.93
N VAL A 988 10.78 -22.43 -7.06
CA VAL A 988 10.80 -21.19 -7.84
C VAL A 988 9.45 -21.03 -8.53
N ILE A 989 8.77 -19.93 -8.22
CA ILE A 989 7.46 -19.58 -8.76
C ILE A 989 7.66 -18.63 -9.95
N LEU A 990 7.11 -18.99 -11.11
CA LEU A 990 6.97 -18.08 -12.24
C LEU A 990 5.75 -17.19 -11.96
N ASP A 991 6.03 -15.97 -11.52
CA ASP A 991 5.02 -15.07 -10.98
C ASP A 991 4.35 -14.26 -12.10
N THR A 992 5.13 -13.48 -12.85
CA THR A 992 4.62 -12.52 -13.82
C THR A 992 5.18 -12.75 -15.22
N VAL A 993 4.30 -12.59 -16.22
CA VAL A 993 4.63 -12.52 -17.65
C VAL A 993 3.88 -11.32 -18.22
N LYS A 994 4.60 -10.31 -18.74
CA LYS A 994 4.00 -9.09 -19.30
C LYS A 994 4.82 -8.56 -20.49
N PRO A 995 4.29 -7.70 -21.37
CA PRO A 995 5.14 -6.97 -22.32
C PRO A 995 6.08 -6.01 -21.61
N ALA A 996 7.21 -5.71 -22.24
CA ALA A 996 8.11 -4.66 -21.78
C ALA A 996 7.47 -3.27 -21.95
N GLU A 997 7.67 -2.39 -20.97
CA GLU A 997 7.14 -1.02 -20.91
C GLU A 997 7.65 -0.09 -22.03
N ASP A 998 8.75 -0.47 -22.68
CA ASP A 998 9.37 0.16 -23.84
C ASP A 998 8.94 -0.47 -25.18
N GLY A 999 8.13 -1.53 -25.15
CA GLY A 999 7.69 -2.32 -26.32
C GLY A 999 8.74 -3.27 -26.91
N SER A 1000 9.94 -3.38 -26.32
CA SER A 1000 11.06 -4.14 -26.89
C SER A 1000 10.97 -5.67 -26.78
N GLY A 1001 9.98 -6.19 -26.05
CA GLY A 1001 9.86 -7.64 -25.84
C GLY A 1001 8.95 -8.03 -24.66
N VAL A 1002 9.33 -9.11 -23.97
CA VAL A 1002 8.56 -9.75 -22.89
C VAL A 1002 9.37 -9.82 -21.61
N ILE A 1003 8.74 -9.42 -20.50
CA ILE A 1003 9.27 -9.52 -19.15
C ILE A 1003 8.72 -10.77 -18.49
N VAL A 1004 9.60 -11.61 -17.96
CA VAL A 1004 9.25 -12.76 -17.11
C VAL A 1004 9.92 -12.59 -15.75
N ARG A 1005 9.14 -12.61 -14.66
CA ARG A 1005 9.65 -12.49 -13.29
C ARG A 1005 9.36 -13.74 -12.47
N LEU A 1006 10.39 -14.22 -11.77
CA LEU A 1006 10.36 -15.42 -10.94
C LEU A 1006 10.98 -15.14 -9.57
N TYR A 1007 10.55 -15.88 -8.55
CA TYR A 1007 11.16 -15.85 -7.22
C TYR A 1007 11.24 -17.27 -6.61
N GLU A 1008 12.30 -17.54 -5.86
CA GLU A 1008 12.39 -18.75 -5.03
C GLU A 1008 11.52 -18.57 -3.77
N SER A 1009 10.63 -19.50 -3.47
CA SER A 1009 9.61 -19.33 -2.41
C SER A 1009 9.83 -20.11 -1.12
N ALA A 1010 10.75 -21.08 -1.09
CA ALA A 1010 10.94 -22.01 0.02
C ALA A 1010 12.16 -21.71 0.91
N GLY A 1011 13.05 -20.80 0.49
CA GLY A 1011 14.38 -20.62 1.09
C GLY A 1011 15.40 -21.67 0.63
N GLY A 1012 15.16 -22.29 -0.53
CA GLY A 1012 15.94 -23.38 -1.10
C GLY A 1012 17.03 -22.95 -2.11
N ARG A 1013 17.52 -23.91 -2.88
CA ARG A 1013 18.33 -23.67 -4.09
C ARG A 1013 17.81 -24.58 -5.18
N GLU A 1014 17.53 -24.00 -6.33
CA GLU A 1014 16.89 -24.69 -7.45
C GLU A 1014 17.45 -24.17 -8.77
N SER A 1015 17.54 -25.05 -9.76
CA SER A 1015 17.92 -24.73 -11.14
C SER A 1015 16.70 -25.00 -12.03
N VAL A 1016 16.12 -23.95 -12.60
CA VAL A 1016 14.92 -24.06 -13.44
C VAL A 1016 15.24 -23.85 -14.92
N MET A 1017 14.49 -24.56 -15.77
CA MET A 1017 14.49 -24.36 -17.21
C MET A 1017 13.17 -23.71 -17.61
N LEU A 1018 13.26 -22.64 -18.40
CA LEU A 1018 12.12 -21.94 -19.00
C LEU A 1018 12.26 -22.05 -20.52
N ASN A 1019 11.32 -22.71 -21.19
CA ASN A 1019 11.35 -23.00 -22.62
C ASN A 1019 10.07 -22.48 -23.29
N TRP A 1020 10.23 -21.44 -24.11
CA TRP A 1020 9.17 -20.72 -24.80
C TRP A 1020 8.93 -21.35 -26.19
N ARG A 1021 7.68 -21.41 -26.66
CA ARG A 1021 7.35 -22.04 -27.95
C ARG A 1021 7.87 -21.31 -29.20
N GLN A 1022 8.40 -20.11 -29.04
CA GLN A 1022 8.81 -19.20 -30.11
C GLN A 1022 10.24 -18.72 -29.81
N GLY A 1023 11.00 -18.38 -30.85
CA GLY A 1023 12.31 -17.80 -30.68
C GLY A 1023 12.30 -16.41 -30.04
N PHE A 1024 13.47 -16.06 -29.49
CA PHE A 1024 13.88 -14.71 -29.14
C PHE A 1024 15.32 -14.50 -29.65
N ASP A 1025 15.69 -13.25 -29.95
CA ASP A 1025 17.02 -12.91 -30.46
C ASP A 1025 18.04 -12.73 -29.33
N ARG A 1026 17.57 -12.26 -28.16
CA ARG A 1026 18.37 -12.10 -26.94
C ARG A 1026 17.50 -12.31 -25.70
N ALA A 1027 18.12 -12.77 -24.61
CA ALA A 1027 17.57 -12.67 -23.25
C ALA A 1027 18.59 -11.97 -22.34
N VAL A 1028 18.13 -11.11 -21.43
CA VAL A 1028 18.98 -10.42 -20.45
C VAL A 1028 18.36 -10.48 -19.06
N LEU A 1029 19.19 -10.48 -18.01
CA LEU A 1029 18.74 -10.16 -16.65
C LEU A 1029 18.32 -8.69 -16.58
N SER A 1030 17.31 -8.40 -15.77
CA SER A 1030 16.62 -7.10 -15.70
C SER A 1030 16.31 -6.73 -14.24
N GLY A 1031 16.19 -5.42 -13.97
CA GLY A 1031 15.62 -4.90 -12.74
C GLY A 1031 14.09 -4.86 -12.76
N ALA A 1032 13.54 -4.00 -11.90
CA ALA A 1032 12.12 -3.61 -11.90
C ALA A 1032 11.82 -2.57 -12.98
N LEU A 1033 12.84 -1.85 -13.46
CA LEU A 1033 12.72 -0.74 -14.41
C LEU A 1033 12.92 -1.18 -15.88
N GLU A 1034 13.07 -2.49 -16.08
CA GLU A 1034 13.12 -3.17 -17.39
C GLU A 1034 14.36 -2.79 -18.21
N GLU A 1035 15.43 -2.45 -17.52
CA GLU A 1035 16.75 -2.14 -18.06
C GLU A 1035 17.52 -3.40 -18.49
N ASP A 1036 18.25 -3.28 -19.61
CA ASP A 1036 19.07 -4.36 -20.17
C ASP A 1036 20.34 -4.59 -19.33
N GLY A 1037 20.38 -5.68 -18.57
CA GLY A 1037 21.52 -6.11 -17.75
C GLY A 1037 22.43 -7.15 -18.40
N GLU A 1038 22.82 -8.18 -17.63
CA GLU A 1038 23.71 -9.26 -18.10
C GLU A 1038 22.99 -10.20 -19.08
N GLU A 1039 23.64 -10.54 -20.20
CA GLU A 1039 23.09 -11.39 -21.27
C GLU A 1039 23.07 -12.87 -20.86
N ILE A 1040 21.95 -13.54 -21.14
CA ILE A 1040 21.68 -14.93 -20.78
C ILE A 1040 21.76 -15.81 -22.04
N GLU A 1041 22.46 -16.95 -21.95
CA GLU A 1041 22.58 -17.89 -23.06
C GLU A 1041 21.22 -18.52 -23.42
N LEU A 1042 20.76 -18.26 -24.65
CA LEU A 1042 19.56 -18.86 -25.24
C LEU A 1042 19.86 -20.25 -25.79
N ILE A 1043 19.48 -21.27 -25.03
CA ILE A 1043 19.54 -22.68 -25.42
C ILE A 1043 18.57 -22.92 -26.58
N GLU A 1044 19.11 -23.35 -27.71
CA GLU A 1044 18.38 -23.60 -28.98
C GLU A 1044 17.53 -22.41 -29.47
N GLY A 1045 17.83 -21.18 -29.01
CA GLY A 1045 17.10 -19.95 -29.35
C GLY A 1045 15.74 -19.78 -28.66
N VAL A 1046 15.33 -20.73 -27.81
CA VAL A 1046 13.96 -20.83 -27.25
C VAL A 1046 13.92 -21.02 -25.73
N ALA A 1047 15.02 -21.40 -25.09
CA ALA A 1047 15.05 -21.72 -23.67
C ALA A 1047 16.18 -21.02 -22.91
N VAL A 1048 15.97 -20.78 -21.62
CA VAL A 1048 17.00 -20.32 -20.67
C VAL A 1048 17.06 -21.25 -19.47
N ALA A 1049 18.24 -21.37 -18.87
CA ALA A 1049 18.46 -22.03 -17.59
C ALA A 1049 18.82 -20.98 -16.52
N LEU A 1050 18.21 -21.07 -15.34
CA LEU A 1050 18.35 -20.10 -14.26
C LEU A 1050 18.57 -20.81 -12.92
N ASP A 1051 19.72 -20.58 -12.29
CA ASP A 1051 20.01 -21.01 -10.92
C ASP A 1051 19.53 -19.98 -9.90
N PHE A 1052 18.88 -20.42 -8.81
CA PHE A 1052 18.38 -19.55 -7.74
C PHE A 1052 19.08 -19.77 -6.39
N LYS A 1053 19.28 -18.68 -5.64
CA LYS A 1053 19.59 -18.67 -4.20
C LYS A 1053 18.28 -18.65 -3.36
N PRO A 1054 18.34 -18.92 -2.04
CA PRO A 1054 17.19 -18.77 -1.14
C PRO A 1054 16.55 -17.40 -1.29
N TYR A 1055 15.23 -17.38 -1.54
CA TYR A 1055 14.43 -16.17 -1.74
C TYR A 1055 14.93 -15.19 -2.81
N GLU A 1056 15.73 -15.64 -3.78
CA GLU A 1056 16.24 -14.80 -4.86
C GLU A 1056 15.11 -14.46 -5.86
N ILE A 1057 14.99 -13.19 -6.22
CA ILE A 1057 14.07 -12.71 -7.26
C ILE A 1057 14.88 -12.48 -8.54
N LYS A 1058 14.37 -12.92 -9.69
CA LYS A 1058 14.96 -12.64 -11.01
C LYS A 1058 13.91 -12.17 -12.00
N THR A 1059 14.25 -11.10 -12.71
CA THR A 1059 13.51 -10.65 -13.90
C THR A 1059 14.37 -10.97 -15.12
N VAL A 1060 13.77 -11.56 -16.16
CA VAL A 1060 14.38 -11.78 -17.47
C VAL A 1060 13.60 -11.00 -18.51
N LYS A 1061 14.31 -10.20 -19.31
CA LYS A 1061 13.76 -9.48 -20.47
C LYS A 1061 14.16 -10.25 -21.73
N PHE A 1062 13.17 -10.83 -22.39
CA PHE A 1062 13.29 -11.53 -23.67
C PHE A 1062 13.00 -10.55 -24.81
N LEU A 1063 13.92 -10.45 -25.78
CA LEU A 1063 13.94 -9.40 -26.79
C LEU A 1063 13.76 -9.97 -28.20
N ARG A 1064 13.22 -9.15 -29.10
CA ARG A 1064 13.13 -9.42 -30.54
C ARG A 1064 13.75 -8.27 -31.34
N ALA A 1065 14.25 -8.59 -32.54
CA ALA A 1065 15.03 -7.68 -33.40
C ALA A 1065 14.24 -6.51 -34.02
#